data_AF-A0A349HBT6-F1
#
_entry.id   AF-A0A349HBT6-F1
#
_cell.length_a   1.000
_cell.length_b   1.000
_cell.length_c   1.000
_cell.angle_alpha   90.00
_cell.angle_beta   90.00
_cell.angle_gamma   90.00
#
_symmetry.space_group_name_H-M   'P 1'
#
loop_
_entity.id
_entity.type
_entity.pdbx_description
1 polymer ?
#
loop_
_entity_poly.entity_id
_entity_poly.type
_entity_poly.pdbx_seq_one_letter_code
_entity_poly.pdbx_strand_id
1 'polypeptide(L)'
;MCIRDRGNSIPTNYFPSSEKRWYYDSSNKFSYYYNNGDNIYSPATCTASSNNNGVIETCAASAILEYTYPNNTKRLRDWRIYSSALNVLYYNPDSTYEPWESGSTGDASYTNACSNPVWGTTTCLYPRDLSATDFRYAVWNDDKGFDAANSIPNRGTSIDMTQTANGYVDLWDSYTLYTVKAGATDQIDVQTFRTTFCANTTQTTTPPRTNDARCYDGTTYRPGRLLVDQDGATVTLSGSGAQAALGGRTVAQVKQNIANWYQYSRKRSFVAKGALGKVINAFPNFRYGVSVLNKWNGTWPDNIFVQMPAATQPPYTAENTSLLRNLYGFKWTGSSTPLPAGLERTGQYYNNTLSGKPSPILSASAGGQCQQNFSLMTTDGFWNQNISSMGDQDGDGRSNTVADVAYHYYRTDLSPLDNKVLKTKQDLFNTTYMWQHMVTFAVGFGVDGLLPYPTNSGWPAAVEPLDTTLLKYGDPPNTTENNTKWGDPTVNTTTPAKIDDMWHAAYNGRGDFISARSPDELVEGLRQALSSIQARVGSAAALSLNPGFVTNTTNTKAYLARFNSGDWTGQLMAITINGDGTFDTTLPLWDTGKPTSAFAMTAPASRKIFTRKPDGTGIEFKWDQLDGTQQAYLNTHPTTSINDGKGQLRLDFIRGKGVAAADSAWLKANSFRERSSMLGDIVHSDPFFVDGETPAVYVGANDGMLHAFNASTGAELFAYIPTAVFKSLNGLTNRYYSHQPNVDGSAVVKTIGNRKILVGTLRGGGQSVFALDVTNPSNFSANDVLWEYSDNDLGYTFSKPTIGQMANGTWAVFIGNGYNNTEADGSASTTGNAALYILPLGSNLKLGAVIKLNTGKGLATATDSKPNGLATPAVIFNPIEPQTVNSVYAGDLQGNLWKFDLSGSTPAIAYSGSNCAASNSCKPLFTAKNAANQVQPITVRPEVDTHPYRGYLVYFGTGKYIESTDNSNINQPTQTLYAIWDRSWGEITGDPSPSGLLPQTRGHLLEQKILGSVDGFYVTSNQQIVWHSELSSNPTGTPPTTHVGWYLDLISGADNRGEKQITSGRLRDKRIIFNSTIPSSSLCEAGGTSSQFILDAVSGSRLSVSPFRNKKEPVTIMVGGETVEATVSSMPSVDILSEPLPIQNLETQQDYIISMGSAGQPSSTALDTALQVVGRQSWRQLPQQ
;
A
#
# COMPACT_ATOMS: atom_id res chain seq x y z
N MET A 1 33.23 15.03 -6.58
CA MET A 1 33.05 16.23 -5.75
C MET A 1 33.94 16.06 -4.53
N CYS A 2 34.88 16.98 -4.33
CA CYS A 2 35.59 17.15 -3.07
C CYS A 2 35.13 18.50 -2.61
N ILE A 3 34.88 18.60 -1.31
CA ILE A 3 34.87 19.88 -0.61
C ILE A 3 36.18 20.58 -0.97
N ARG A 4 36.09 21.69 -1.71
CA ARG A 4 37.20 22.60 -1.97
C ARG A 4 36.86 23.84 -1.18
N ASP A 5 37.31 23.90 0.06
CA ASP A 5 37.24 25.11 0.84
C ASP A 5 38.48 25.96 0.55
N ARG A 6 38.27 27.25 0.29
CA ARG A 6 39.32 28.27 0.22
C ARG A 6 38.84 29.39 1.11
N GLY A 7 39.24 29.38 2.37
CA GLY A 7 39.00 30.50 3.27
C GLY A 7 39.03 30.13 4.76
N ASN A 8 40.03 30.66 5.46
CA ASN A 8 40.16 30.93 6.89
C ASN A 8 39.24 30.22 7.92
N SER A 9 39.91 29.51 8.85
CA SER A 9 39.52 29.25 10.25
C SER A 9 38.09 28.76 10.51
N ILE A 10 37.91 27.44 10.56
CA ILE A 10 36.70 26.76 11.06
C ILE A 10 36.83 26.55 12.60
N PRO A 11 35.78 26.73 13.41
CA PRO A 11 35.81 26.49 14.86
C PRO A 11 36.04 25.01 15.20
N THR A 12 36.88 24.73 16.21
CA THR A 12 37.50 23.43 16.50
C THR A 12 36.69 22.45 17.34
N ASN A 13 35.44 22.71 17.69
CA ASN A 13 34.63 21.83 18.53
C ASN A 13 33.20 21.80 18.00
N TYR A 14 32.70 20.67 17.51
CA TYR A 14 31.27 20.26 17.43
C TYR A 14 31.08 19.20 16.32
N PHE A 15 31.54 17.97 16.56
CA PHE A 15 30.90 16.78 15.98
C PHE A 15 30.03 16.15 17.09
N PRO A 16 28.78 15.75 16.82
CA PRO A 16 27.94 15.09 17.81
C PRO A 16 28.54 13.74 18.25
N SER A 17 28.37 13.41 19.53
CA SER A 17 28.91 12.23 20.25
C SER A 17 28.65 10.84 19.62
N SER A 18 27.84 10.74 18.57
CA SER A 18 27.52 9.50 17.87
C SER A 18 28.50 9.17 16.74
N GLU A 19 29.28 10.14 16.26
CA GLU A 19 30.37 9.90 15.32
C GLU A 19 31.69 9.90 16.06
N LYS A 20 32.07 8.70 16.47
CA LYS A 20 33.38 8.47 17.01
C LYS A 20 34.42 8.37 15.88
N ARG A 21 34.85 9.50 15.31
CA ARG A 21 35.91 9.61 14.29
C ARG A 21 36.79 10.84 14.52
N TRP A 22 38.07 10.76 14.16
CA TRP A 22 39.03 11.84 14.37
C TRP A 22 39.39 12.62 13.08
N TYR A 23 39.56 13.96 13.19
CA TYR A 23 39.96 14.88 12.11
C TYR A 23 41.10 15.83 12.54
N TYR A 24 42.03 16.16 11.62
CA TYR A 24 43.06 17.20 11.78
C TYR A 24 43.10 18.13 10.55
N ASP A 25 42.84 19.42 10.80
CA ASP A 25 43.10 20.66 10.03
C ASP A 25 42.85 20.75 8.49
N SER A 26 42.27 21.91 8.17
CA SER A 26 41.76 22.62 6.98
C SER A 26 42.33 22.40 5.56
N SER A 27 43.16 21.41 5.29
CA SER A 27 43.70 21.20 3.93
C SER A 27 43.68 19.76 3.39
N ASN A 28 43.39 18.75 4.21
CA ASN A 28 43.69 17.37 3.85
C ASN A 28 42.46 16.54 3.47
N LYS A 29 42.39 16.15 2.19
CA LYS A 29 41.25 15.42 1.59
C LYS A 29 41.48 13.90 1.64
N PHE A 30 40.62 13.14 2.31
CA PHE A 30 40.55 11.70 2.08
C PHE A 30 40.02 11.47 0.66
N SER A 31 40.90 11.01 -0.24
CA SER A 31 40.57 10.68 -1.62
C SER A 31 40.81 9.19 -1.89
N TYR A 32 40.10 8.66 -2.88
CA TYR A 32 40.14 7.24 -3.23
C TYR A 32 41.49 6.87 -3.85
N TYR A 33 42.17 5.86 -3.29
CA TYR A 33 43.53 5.52 -3.69
C TYR A 33 43.57 4.56 -4.88
N TYR A 34 43.55 5.11 -6.09
CA TYR A 34 44.14 4.46 -7.27
C TYR A 34 44.83 5.51 -8.16
N ASN A 35 46.06 5.21 -8.56
CA ASN A 35 46.90 6.13 -9.33
C ASN A 35 46.60 6.01 -10.84
N ASN A 36 45.57 6.69 -11.33
CA ASN A 36 45.36 6.90 -12.77
C ASN A 36 44.48 8.14 -13.08
N GLY A 37 44.55 8.61 -14.34
CA GLY A 37 43.90 9.83 -14.83
C GLY A 37 42.36 9.80 -14.91
N ASP A 38 41.72 8.68 -14.59
CA ASP A 38 40.25 8.51 -14.58
C ASP A 38 39.59 8.82 -13.23
N ASN A 39 40.41 9.08 -12.21
CA ASN A 39 39.95 9.60 -10.93
C ASN A 39 39.87 11.12 -11.03
N ILE A 40 38.77 11.71 -10.54
CA ILE A 40 38.39 13.14 -10.71
C ILE A 40 39.39 14.15 -10.12
N TYR A 41 40.54 13.70 -9.64
CA TYR A 41 41.64 14.57 -9.20
C TYR A 41 42.84 14.34 -10.10
N SER A 42 43.17 15.38 -10.87
CA SER A 42 44.41 15.44 -11.63
C SER A 42 45.60 15.17 -10.71
N PRO A 43 46.55 14.30 -11.09
CA PRO A 43 47.81 14.10 -10.38
C PRO A 43 48.64 15.39 -10.22
N ALA A 44 48.27 16.47 -10.94
CA ALA A 44 49.04 17.70 -11.02
C ALA A 44 49.15 18.52 -9.71
N THR A 45 48.37 18.20 -8.66
CA THR A 45 48.51 18.86 -7.35
C THR A 45 49.39 18.11 -6.35
N CYS A 46 50.05 17.03 -6.77
CA CYS A 46 50.97 16.28 -5.91
C CYS A 46 52.40 16.83 -6.08
N THR A 47 52.66 18.02 -5.55
CA THR A 47 53.98 18.67 -5.65
C THR A 47 54.88 18.23 -4.50
N ALA A 48 56.03 17.63 -4.84
CA ALA A 48 57.10 17.33 -3.91
C ALA A 48 57.68 18.62 -3.31
N SER A 49 57.41 18.90 -2.04
CA SER A 49 58.32 19.69 -1.22
C SER A 49 58.81 18.82 -0.07
N SER A 50 60.12 18.65 -0.06
CA SER A 50 60.87 18.01 1.01
C SER A 50 60.65 18.74 2.34
N ASN A 51 60.94 18.02 3.43
CA ASN A 51 61.31 18.50 4.78
C ASN A 51 60.29 18.12 5.87
N ASN A 52 60.54 16.97 6.51
CA ASN A 52 60.21 16.65 7.91
C ASN A 52 58.84 17.12 8.45
N ASN A 53 57.78 16.39 8.11
CA ASN A 53 56.81 15.82 9.05
C ASN A 53 55.84 14.95 8.23
N GLY A 54 55.68 13.69 8.63
CA GLY A 54 54.93 12.69 7.86
C GLY A 54 53.44 13.01 7.79
N VAL A 55 53.02 13.58 6.66
CA VAL A 55 51.61 13.80 6.29
C VAL A 55 51.32 13.02 5.00
N ILE A 56 50.07 12.61 4.82
CA ILE A 56 49.49 11.80 3.73
C ILE A 56 49.61 12.45 2.31
N GLU A 57 50.37 13.55 2.16
CA GLU A 57 50.24 14.52 1.06
C GLU A 57 51.12 14.32 -0.20
N THR A 58 51.99 13.31 -0.30
CA THR A 58 52.74 13.10 -1.56
C THR A 58 52.21 11.88 -2.31
N CYS A 59 51.37 12.11 -3.33
CA CYS A 59 50.76 11.05 -4.15
C CYS A 59 51.81 10.26 -4.97
N ALA A 60 52.40 9.26 -4.33
CA ALA A 60 52.97 8.09 -4.98
C ALA A 60 52.68 6.89 -4.07
N ALA A 61 52.13 5.80 -4.63
CA ALA A 61 51.82 4.56 -3.91
C ALA A 61 53.03 4.04 -3.12
N SER A 62 54.24 4.26 -3.65
CA SER A 62 55.51 3.91 -3.01
C SER A 62 55.79 4.65 -1.70
N ALA A 63 55.27 5.86 -1.48
CA ALA A 63 55.54 6.66 -0.28
C ALA A 63 54.69 6.25 0.94
N ILE A 64 53.54 5.63 0.72
CA ILE A 64 52.59 5.16 1.75
C ILE A 64 52.78 3.65 2.03
N LEU A 65 53.21 2.90 1.01
CA LEU A 65 53.26 1.43 1.06
C LEU A 65 54.58 0.86 1.59
N GLU A 66 55.71 1.57 1.56
CA GLU A 66 56.99 0.97 1.95
C GLU A 66 58.05 2.01 2.31
N TYR A 67 58.50 2.04 3.56
CA TYR A 67 59.77 2.67 3.93
C TYR A 67 60.63 1.66 4.69
N THR A 68 61.83 1.40 4.17
CA THR A 68 62.79 0.48 4.75
C THR A 68 63.67 1.23 5.77
N TYR A 69 63.53 0.93 7.06
CA TYR A 69 64.57 1.19 8.06
C TYR A 69 65.07 -0.15 8.59
N PRO A 70 66.32 -0.23 9.11
CA PRO A 70 67.16 -1.42 8.98
C PRO A 70 66.84 -2.58 9.94
N ASN A 71 65.62 -2.74 10.45
CA ASN A 71 65.23 -3.90 11.29
C ASN A 71 63.74 -4.31 11.14
N ASN A 72 63.35 -4.73 9.93
CA ASN A 72 62.28 -5.71 9.61
C ASN A 72 60.87 -5.22 9.13
N THR A 73 60.44 -5.89 8.05
CA THR A 73 59.18 -5.96 7.27
C THR A 73 58.42 -4.70 6.81
N LYS A 74 58.01 -4.74 5.54
CA LYS A 74 57.21 -3.74 4.79
C LYS A 74 55.88 -3.47 5.52
N ARG A 75 55.69 -2.28 6.11
CA ARG A 75 54.48 -1.89 6.88
C ARG A 75 53.76 -0.71 6.23
N LEU A 76 52.41 -0.74 6.25
CA LEU A 76 51.53 0.34 5.81
C LEU A 76 51.67 1.55 6.76
N ARG A 77 51.93 2.76 6.25
CA ARG A 77 52.08 3.97 7.09
C ARG A 77 50.79 4.40 7.82
N ASP A 78 49.63 4.20 7.21
CA ASP A 78 48.32 4.49 7.80
C ASP A 78 47.29 3.52 7.24
N TRP A 79 46.87 2.54 8.06
CA TRP A 79 45.99 1.44 7.63
C TRP A 79 44.54 1.90 7.43
N ARG A 80 44.14 2.99 8.09
CA ARG A 80 42.73 3.44 8.17
C ARG A 80 42.16 3.83 6.81
N ILE A 81 43.01 4.17 5.84
CA ILE A 81 42.60 4.47 4.46
C ILE A 81 41.97 3.27 3.74
N TYR A 82 42.30 2.05 4.17
CA TYR A 82 41.77 0.79 3.65
C TYR A 82 40.58 0.26 4.47
N SER A 83 40.14 1.01 5.48
CA SER A 83 39.00 0.65 6.32
C SER A 83 37.78 1.48 5.95
N SER A 84 36.65 0.81 5.74
CA SER A 84 35.34 1.44 5.55
C SER A 84 34.90 2.25 6.79
N ALA A 85 35.46 1.92 7.97
CA ALA A 85 35.13 2.61 9.22
C ALA A 85 35.60 4.08 9.24
N LEU A 86 36.71 4.41 8.56
CA LEU A 86 37.17 5.79 8.36
C LEU A 86 36.79 6.31 6.97
N ASN A 87 37.07 5.51 5.92
CA ASN A 87 36.74 5.86 4.54
C ASN A 87 35.47 5.13 4.10
N VAL A 88 34.31 5.72 4.37
CA VAL A 88 32.97 5.09 4.18
C VAL A 88 32.68 4.62 2.75
N LEU A 89 33.43 5.11 1.75
CA LEU A 89 33.32 4.68 0.35
C LEU A 89 34.30 3.57 -0.02
N TYR A 90 35.25 3.27 0.86
CA TYR A 90 36.10 2.10 0.70
C TYR A 90 35.30 0.81 0.81
N TYR A 91 35.89 -0.30 0.37
CA TYR A 91 35.21 -1.60 0.41
C TYR A 91 34.89 -1.97 1.85
N ASN A 92 33.60 -2.16 2.13
CA ASN A 92 33.12 -2.69 3.40
C ASN A 92 32.88 -4.20 3.24
N PRO A 93 33.65 -5.08 3.92
CA PRO A 93 33.44 -6.52 3.80
C PRO A 93 32.08 -6.97 4.34
N ASP A 94 31.42 -6.20 5.22
CA ASP A 94 30.10 -6.56 5.75
C ASP A 94 28.95 -6.24 4.77
N SER A 95 29.19 -5.38 3.78
CA SER A 95 28.21 -5.01 2.77
C SER A 95 28.23 -5.96 1.57
N THR A 96 27.05 -6.28 1.03
CA THR A 96 26.92 -6.98 -0.26
C THR A 96 26.67 -5.95 -1.36
N TYR A 97 27.58 -5.89 -2.32
CA TYR A 97 27.53 -4.97 -3.44
C TYR A 97 26.96 -5.68 -4.68
N GLU A 98 25.95 -5.06 -5.25
CA GLU A 98 25.19 -5.57 -6.39
C GLU A 98 25.35 -4.63 -7.58
N PRO A 99 25.12 -5.11 -8.82
CA PRO A 99 24.90 -4.24 -9.97
C PRO A 99 23.79 -3.22 -9.72
N TRP A 100 23.84 -2.06 -10.39
CA TRP A 100 22.81 -1.01 -10.24
C TRP A 100 21.39 -1.51 -10.58
N GLU A 101 21.31 -2.46 -11.52
CA GLU A 101 20.05 -3.04 -11.97
C GLU A 101 20.26 -4.52 -12.36
N SER A 102 19.52 -5.42 -11.69
CA SER A 102 19.51 -6.86 -12.02
C SER A 102 18.88 -7.08 -13.40
N GLY A 103 19.53 -7.89 -14.24
CA GLY A 103 19.05 -8.22 -15.60
C GLY A 103 19.52 -7.26 -16.70
N SER A 104 19.79 -5.99 -16.38
CA SER A 104 20.30 -4.98 -17.33
C SER A 104 21.79 -4.69 -17.17
N THR A 105 22.33 -4.88 -15.96
CA THR A 105 23.77 -4.82 -15.67
C THR A 105 24.19 -6.12 -14.99
N GLY A 106 25.12 -6.87 -15.62
CA GLY A 106 25.63 -8.11 -15.05
C GLY A 106 26.63 -7.88 -13.92
N ASP A 107 27.00 -8.95 -13.22
CA ASP A 107 28.10 -8.94 -12.26
C ASP A 107 29.39 -8.41 -12.89
N ALA A 108 30.12 -7.57 -12.15
CA ALA A 108 31.38 -7.01 -12.62
C ALA A 108 32.46 -8.10 -12.67
N SER A 109 33.28 -8.10 -13.73
CA SER A 109 34.42 -9.00 -13.82
C SER A 109 35.59 -8.48 -12.98
N TYR A 110 36.17 -9.31 -12.10
CA TYR A 110 37.33 -8.90 -11.30
C TYR A 110 38.56 -8.56 -12.16
N THR A 111 38.73 -9.22 -13.31
CA THR A 111 39.83 -8.97 -14.26
C THR A 111 39.50 -7.92 -15.31
N ASN A 112 38.25 -7.44 -15.36
CA ASN A 112 37.78 -6.52 -16.38
C ASN A 112 36.69 -5.57 -15.82
N ALA A 113 36.91 -5.04 -14.62
CA ALA A 113 35.95 -4.21 -13.92
C ALA A 113 35.89 -2.83 -14.57
N CYS A 114 34.70 -2.34 -14.86
CA CYS A 114 34.54 -1.09 -15.58
C CYS A 114 34.63 0.13 -14.68
N SER A 115 35.57 1.03 -14.99
CA SER A 115 35.73 2.25 -14.19
C SER A 115 34.54 3.19 -14.35
N ASN A 116 33.95 3.34 -15.53
CA ASN A 116 32.74 4.14 -15.70
C ASN A 116 31.72 3.29 -16.46
N PRO A 117 30.94 2.44 -15.76
CA PRO A 117 29.97 1.59 -16.43
C PRO A 117 28.88 2.44 -17.08
N VAL A 118 28.52 2.09 -18.31
CA VAL A 118 27.42 2.68 -19.07
C VAL A 118 26.39 1.58 -19.32
N TRP A 119 25.12 1.93 -19.27
CA TRP A 119 24.02 0.98 -19.41
C TRP A 119 23.96 0.39 -20.83
N GLY A 120 23.75 -0.92 -20.93
CA GLY A 120 23.55 -1.63 -22.20
C GLY A 120 24.81 -1.83 -23.07
N THR A 121 25.99 -1.37 -22.64
CA THR A 121 27.24 -1.55 -23.39
C THR A 121 28.08 -2.67 -22.79
N THR A 122 28.39 -3.70 -23.57
CA THR A 122 29.36 -4.76 -23.19
C THR A 122 30.81 -4.29 -23.25
N THR A 123 31.07 -3.18 -23.94
CA THR A 123 32.42 -2.63 -24.12
C THR A 123 32.68 -1.59 -23.04
N CYS A 124 33.54 -1.93 -22.07
CA CYS A 124 33.97 -0.96 -21.08
C CYS A 124 34.91 0.07 -21.71
N LEU A 125 34.61 1.37 -21.54
CA LEU A 125 35.46 2.45 -22.04
C LEU A 125 36.81 2.55 -21.29
N TYR A 126 36.85 2.10 -20.04
CA TYR A 126 38.02 2.15 -19.15
C TYR A 126 38.09 0.89 -18.27
N PRO A 127 38.38 -0.28 -18.86
CA PRO A 127 38.41 -1.54 -18.15
C PRO A 127 39.61 -1.59 -17.20
N ARG A 128 39.43 -2.28 -16.08
CA ARG A 128 40.48 -2.47 -15.10
C ARG A 128 40.58 -3.92 -14.65
N ASP A 129 41.80 -4.43 -14.72
CA ASP A 129 42.17 -5.67 -14.07
C ASP A 129 42.49 -5.41 -12.59
N LEU A 130 41.57 -5.79 -11.70
CA LEU A 130 41.79 -5.70 -10.25
C LEU A 130 42.72 -6.80 -9.74
N SER A 131 42.99 -7.83 -10.55
CA SER A 131 43.95 -8.88 -10.21
C SER A 131 45.41 -8.51 -10.53
N ALA A 132 45.65 -7.43 -11.27
CA ALA A 132 47.00 -7.00 -11.65
C ALA A 132 47.89 -6.62 -10.44
N THR A 133 47.28 -6.30 -9.29
CA THR A 133 47.98 -5.94 -8.05
C THR A 133 47.22 -6.44 -6.84
N ASP A 134 47.90 -6.66 -5.70
CA ASP A 134 47.26 -7.00 -4.44
C ASP A 134 46.17 -5.96 -4.06
N PHE A 135 44.95 -6.42 -3.76
CA PHE A 135 43.88 -5.58 -3.20
C PHE A 135 43.85 -5.74 -1.69
N ARG A 136 43.81 -4.62 -0.95
CA ARG A 136 43.89 -4.61 0.52
C ARG A 136 42.69 -3.91 1.14
N TYR A 137 42.07 -4.53 2.14
CA TYR A 137 41.09 -3.87 3.01
C TYR A 137 41.40 -4.19 4.48
N ALA A 138 41.06 -3.26 5.37
CA ALA A 138 41.34 -3.38 6.80
C ALA A 138 40.03 -3.33 7.60
N VAL A 139 39.93 -4.20 8.60
CA VAL A 139 38.86 -4.18 9.61
C VAL A 139 39.51 -3.79 10.93
N TRP A 140 39.07 -2.68 11.52
CA TRP A 140 39.61 -2.19 12.79
C TRP A 140 39.02 -2.94 13.98
N ASN A 141 39.78 -2.98 15.07
CA ASN A 141 39.34 -3.45 16.38
C ASN A 141 39.47 -2.28 17.35
N ASP A 142 38.35 -1.79 17.88
CA ASP A 142 38.31 -0.74 18.91
C ASP A 142 38.90 -1.27 20.23
N ASP A 143 40.22 -1.22 20.36
CA ASP A 143 40.94 -1.72 21.52
C ASP A 143 41.73 -0.65 22.26
N LYS A 144 41.87 0.56 21.70
CA LYS A 144 42.58 1.70 22.29
C LYS A 144 41.73 2.97 22.25
N GLY A 145 42.28 4.03 22.84
CA GLY A 145 41.67 5.34 22.75
C GLY A 145 42.60 6.46 23.23
N PHE A 146 42.07 7.64 23.54
CA PHE A 146 42.80 8.78 24.12
C PHE A 146 42.21 9.20 25.47
N ASP A 147 42.97 9.98 26.24
CA ASP A 147 42.48 10.69 27.43
C ASP A 147 41.29 11.58 27.08
N ALA A 148 40.19 11.43 27.82
CA ALA A 148 38.95 12.20 27.65
C ALA A 148 39.13 13.71 27.90
N ALA A 149 40.20 14.12 28.59
CA ALA A 149 40.53 15.55 28.75
C ALA A 149 40.93 16.23 27.44
N ASN A 150 41.36 15.45 26.43
CA ASN A 150 41.70 15.94 25.11
C ASN A 150 40.67 15.43 24.09
N SER A 151 40.17 16.31 23.23
CA SER A 151 39.25 15.89 22.15
C SER A 151 39.96 15.23 20.96
N ILE A 152 41.30 15.04 21.02
CA ILE A 152 42.14 14.59 19.91
C ILE A 152 43.32 13.71 20.37
N PRO A 153 43.73 12.65 19.61
CA PRO A 153 44.98 11.92 19.82
C PRO A 153 46.22 12.81 19.63
N ASN A 154 47.00 12.96 20.68
CA ASN A 154 48.29 13.66 20.67
C ASN A 154 49.46 12.70 20.34
N ARG A 155 50.47 13.24 19.66
CA ARG A 155 51.67 12.49 19.21
C ARG A 155 52.95 13.21 19.64
N GLY A 156 54.09 12.53 19.47
CA GLY A 156 55.40 13.11 19.78
C GLY A 156 55.71 13.03 21.28
N THR A 157 56.10 14.15 21.90
CA THR A 157 56.46 14.19 23.32
C THR A 157 55.25 14.25 24.27
N SER A 158 54.08 14.61 23.74
CA SER A 158 52.80 14.67 24.46
C SER A 158 51.90 13.57 23.93
N ILE A 159 51.88 12.41 24.59
CA ILE A 159 51.15 11.21 24.16
C ILE A 159 50.04 10.98 25.16
N ASP A 160 48.82 10.78 24.68
CA ASP A 160 47.63 10.61 25.50
C ASP A 160 46.82 9.35 25.14
N MET A 161 47.48 8.34 24.57
CA MET A 161 46.89 7.03 24.30
C MET A 161 46.40 6.34 25.60
N THR A 162 45.24 5.72 25.55
CA THR A 162 44.69 4.81 26.56
C THR A 162 44.59 3.39 26.00
N GLN A 163 44.58 2.39 26.90
CA GLN A 163 44.45 0.97 26.56
C GLN A 163 42.98 0.52 26.55
N THR A 164 42.05 1.48 26.49
CA THR A 164 40.62 1.26 26.59
C THR A 164 39.98 1.76 25.31
N ALA A 165 39.14 0.92 24.71
CA ALA A 165 38.25 1.26 23.61
C ALA A 165 37.55 2.60 23.86
N ASN A 166 37.72 3.55 22.95
CA ASN A 166 37.00 4.83 22.98
C ASN A 166 35.86 4.85 21.96
N GLY A 167 35.80 3.88 21.05
CA GLY A 167 34.89 3.80 19.91
C GLY A 167 35.26 4.69 18.73
N TYR A 168 36.38 5.41 18.77
CA TYR A 168 36.85 6.26 17.68
C TYR A 168 37.84 5.53 16.80
N VAL A 169 37.63 5.53 15.48
CA VAL A 169 38.64 4.97 14.56
C VAL A 169 39.87 5.85 14.57
N ASP A 170 40.91 5.42 15.27
CA ASP A 170 42.15 6.16 15.41
C ASP A 170 43.38 5.33 15.06
N LEU A 171 44.54 5.98 14.98
CA LEU A 171 45.76 5.30 14.50
C LEU A 171 46.25 4.24 15.52
N TRP A 172 45.79 4.35 16.76
CA TRP A 172 46.18 3.47 17.84
C TRP A 172 45.35 2.21 17.91
N ASP A 173 44.27 2.07 17.16
CA ASP A 173 43.54 0.81 17.12
C ASP A 173 44.33 -0.29 16.42
N SER A 174 44.18 -1.50 16.95
CA SER A 174 44.58 -2.72 16.26
C SER A 174 43.66 -2.95 15.05
N TYR A 175 44.15 -3.69 14.05
CA TYR A 175 43.38 -3.94 12.83
C TYR A 175 43.74 -5.27 12.19
N THR A 176 42.81 -5.86 11.46
CA THR A 176 43.04 -7.04 10.62
C THR A 176 43.09 -6.61 9.16
N LEU A 177 44.23 -6.85 8.50
CA LEU A 177 44.46 -6.59 7.10
C LEU A 177 44.18 -7.85 6.28
N TYR A 178 43.34 -7.69 5.27
CA TYR A 178 43.04 -8.71 4.29
C TYR A 178 43.69 -8.32 2.97
N THR A 179 44.57 -9.17 2.46
CA THR A 179 45.26 -8.99 1.18
C THR A 179 44.77 -10.03 0.19
N VAL A 180 43.92 -9.61 -0.75
CA VAL A 180 43.57 -10.42 -1.92
C VAL A 180 44.76 -10.40 -2.87
N LYS A 181 45.38 -11.56 -3.08
CA LYS A 181 46.65 -11.66 -3.80
C LYS A 181 46.48 -11.39 -5.30
N ALA A 182 47.48 -10.71 -5.89
CA ALA A 182 47.57 -10.49 -7.32
C ALA A 182 47.56 -11.80 -8.12
N GLY A 183 46.98 -11.75 -9.32
CA GLY A 183 46.73 -12.90 -10.19
C GLY A 183 45.32 -13.50 -10.00
N ALA A 184 44.98 -14.48 -10.85
CA ALA A 184 43.70 -15.17 -10.79
C ALA A 184 43.60 -16.23 -9.67
N THR A 185 44.60 -16.36 -8.80
CA THR A 185 44.61 -17.35 -7.71
C THR A 185 43.58 -17.00 -6.63
N ASP A 186 42.72 -17.93 -6.25
CA ASP A 186 41.76 -17.77 -5.14
C ASP A 186 42.47 -17.81 -3.78
N GLN A 187 43.24 -16.77 -3.49
CA GLN A 187 44.00 -16.61 -2.27
C GLN A 187 43.77 -15.25 -1.60
N ILE A 188 43.51 -15.28 -0.29
CA ILE A 188 43.47 -14.10 0.57
C ILE A 188 44.38 -14.35 1.78
N ASP A 189 45.36 -13.47 1.99
CA ASP A 189 46.18 -13.48 3.19
C ASP A 189 45.57 -12.58 4.26
N VAL A 190 45.38 -13.12 5.46
CA VAL A 190 44.81 -12.43 6.62
C VAL A 190 45.91 -12.22 7.65
N GLN A 191 46.11 -10.98 8.07
CA GLN A 191 47.13 -10.57 9.02
C GLN A 191 46.54 -9.62 10.05
N THR A 192 46.58 -9.99 11.33
CA THR A 192 46.19 -9.08 12.41
C THR A 192 47.40 -8.28 12.86
N PHE A 193 47.20 -6.97 13.05
CA PHE A 193 48.23 -6.03 13.47
C PHE A 193 47.81 -5.36 14.77
N ARG A 194 48.74 -5.37 15.72
CA ARG A 194 48.63 -4.69 17.00
C ARG A 194 49.52 -3.46 17.04
N THR A 195 48.96 -2.37 17.53
CA THR A 195 49.65 -1.10 17.71
C THR A 195 50.27 -1.03 19.11
N THR A 196 51.54 -0.64 19.16
CA THR A 196 52.29 -0.39 20.39
C THR A 196 52.95 0.99 20.28
N PHE A 197 53.07 1.71 21.39
CA PHE A 197 53.56 3.08 21.36
C PHE A 197 54.72 3.31 22.31
N CYS A 198 55.72 4.05 21.85
CA CYS A 198 56.88 4.43 22.66
C CYS A 198 56.51 5.62 23.57
N ALA A 199 56.01 5.32 24.78
CA ALA A 199 55.59 6.29 25.80
C ALA A 199 56.74 7.19 26.31
N ASN A 200 56.44 8.42 26.78
CA ASN A 200 57.46 9.38 27.26
C ASN A 200 58.12 8.89 28.58
N THR A 201 59.42 9.19 28.76
CA THR A 201 60.26 8.72 29.87
C THR A 201 60.03 9.42 31.22
N THR A 202 59.29 10.54 31.27
CA THR A 202 59.20 11.40 32.47
C THR A 202 57.79 11.62 33.04
N GLN A 203 56.74 11.00 32.49
CA GLN A 203 55.38 11.09 33.06
C GLN A 203 54.84 9.72 33.49
N THR A 204 54.09 9.70 34.59
CA THR A 204 53.44 8.53 35.19
C THR A 204 52.14 8.14 34.47
N THR A 205 52.16 7.98 33.15
CA THR A 205 50.92 7.74 32.38
C THR A 205 50.94 6.43 31.59
N THR A 206 49.77 5.81 31.58
CA THR A 206 49.33 4.79 30.62
C THR A 206 49.44 5.38 29.20
N PRO A 207 50.03 4.67 28.22
CA PRO A 207 50.47 3.27 28.27
C PRO A 207 51.90 3.12 28.84
N PRO A 208 52.22 1.98 29.47
CA PRO A 208 53.54 1.73 30.08
C PRO A 208 54.68 1.82 29.05
N ARG A 209 55.84 2.33 29.47
CA ARG A 209 57.06 2.39 28.67
C ARG A 209 57.44 0.97 28.21
N THR A 210 57.41 0.74 26.90
CA THR A 210 57.94 -0.49 26.30
C THR A 210 59.46 -0.43 26.20
N ASN A 211 60.12 -1.56 26.44
CA ASN A 211 61.55 -1.76 26.25
C ASN A 211 61.90 -2.24 24.82
N ASP A 212 60.96 -2.11 23.88
CA ASP A 212 61.16 -2.50 22.49
C ASP A 212 62.36 -1.76 21.88
N ALA A 213 63.32 -2.52 21.34
CA ALA A 213 64.53 -1.99 20.74
C ALA A 213 64.23 -1.00 19.58
N ARG A 214 63.06 -1.12 18.94
CA ARG A 214 62.62 -0.22 17.86
C ARG A 214 62.13 1.13 18.38
N CYS A 215 61.91 1.29 19.69
CA CYS A 215 61.73 2.61 20.26
C CYS A 215 63.03 3.42 20.36
N TYR A 216 64.18 2.84 20.00
CA TYR A 216 65.49 3.48 20.06
C TYR A 216 66.05 3.74 18.65
N ASP A 217 66.77 4.85 18.52
CA ASP A 217 67.60 5.19 17.36
C ASP A 217 69.05 5.22 17.84
N GLY A 218 69.78 4.13 17.58
CA GLY A 218 71.03 3.83 18.28
C GLY A 218 70.77 3.59 19.78
N THR A 219 71.26 4.49 20.64
CA THR A 219 71.07 4.45 22.11
C THR A 219 69.99 5.42 22.61
N THR A 220 69.41 6.25 21.74
CA THR A 220 68.48 7.32 22.14
C THR A 220 67.03 6.87 21.98
N TYR A 221 66.28 6.89 23.08
CA TYR A 221 64.85 6.58 23.05
C TYR A 221 64.07 7.68 22.32
N ARG A 222 63.18 7.30 21.40
CA ARG A 222 62.33 8.19 20.61
C ARG A 222 60.89 8.12 21.16
N PRO A 223 60.51 8.99 22.12
CA PRO A 223 59.12 9.08 22.56
C PRO A 223 58.24 9.56 21.40
N GLY A 224 57.00 9.08 21.31
CA GLY A 224 56.09 9.50 20.24
C GLY A 224 56.02 8.55 19.05
N ARG A 225 56.81 7.47 19.04
CA ARG A 225 56.89 6.53 17.92
C ARG A 225 55.80 5.46 18.03
N LEU A 226 55.04 5.29 16.95
CA LEU A 226 54.11 4.19 16.77
C LEU A 226 54.83 2.97 16.19
N LEU A 227 54.63 1.82 16.81
CA LEU A 227 55.04 0.49 16.36
C LEU A 227 53.78 -0.29 15.98
N VAL A 228 53.85 -1.05 14.88
CA VAL A 228 52.71 -1.81 14.35
C VAL A 228 53.15 -3.24 14.11
N ASP A 229 52.87 -4.14 15.03
CA ASP A 229 53.33 -5.52 14.99
C ASP A 229 52.29 -6.45 14.43
N GLN A 230 52.69 -7.37 13.57
CA GLN A 230 51.81 -8.46 13.21
C GLN A 230 51.66 -9.36 14.44
N ASP A 231 50.42 -9.58 14.86
CA ASP A 231 50.05 -10.50 15.91
C ASP A 231 49.76 -11.88 15.29
N GLY A 232 50.53 -12.89 15.68
CA GLY A 232 50.44 -14.22 15.10
C GLY A 232 51.01 -14.39 13.68
N ALA A 233 50.76 -15.56 13.09
CA ALA A 233 51.19 -15.90 11.74
C ALA A 233 50.18 -15.44 10.68
N THR A 234 50.64 -15.21 9.45
CA THR A 234 49.75 -14.95 8.31
C THR A 234 48.88 -16.17 8.03
N VAL A 235 47.57 -15.98 7.98
CA VAL A 235 46.62 -17.04 7.61
C VAL A 235 46.27 -16.89 6.14
N THR A 236 46.63 -17.89 5.34
CA THR A 236 46.30 -17.91 3.90
C THR A 236 45.02 -18.70 3.67
N LEU A 237 43.97 -18.02 3.23
CA LEU A 237 42.68 -18.61 2.89
C LEU A 237 42.63 -18.92 1.39
N SER A 238 42.23 -20.14 1.04
CA SER A 238 42.07 -20.58 -0.36
C SER A 238 40.96 -21.61 -0.52
N GLY A 239 40.51 -21.84 -1.76
CA GLY A 239 39.49 -22.85 -2.11
C GLY A 239 38.05 -22.33 -2.21
N SER A 240 37.11 -23.24 -2.49
CA SER A 240 35.71 -22.94 -2.80
C SER A 240 34.76 -22.92 -1.60
N GLY A 241 35.24 -23.29 -0.41
CA GLY A 241 34.45 -23.29 0.82
C GLY A 241 34.25 -21.90 1.42
N ALA A 242 33.13 -21.70 2.12
CA ALA A 242 32.86 -20.50 2.90
C ALA A 242 33.86 -20.37 4.06
N GLN A 243 34.37 -19.16 4.28
CA GLN A 243 35.36 -18.88 5.33
C GLN A 243 34.75 -17.96 6.40
N ALA A 244 34.80 -18.38 7.66
CA ALA A 244 34.28 -17.57 8.77
C ALA A 244 34.97 -16.19 8.87
N ALA A 245 36.29 -16.15 8.64
CA ALA A 245 37.09 -14.92 8.61
C ALA A 245 36.70 -13.95 7.48
N LEU A 246 35.92 -14.39 6.49
CA LEU A 246 35.42 -13.56 5.39
C LEU A 246 33.92 -13.25 5.54
N GLY A 247 33.39 -13.33 6.77
CA GLY A 247 31.96 -13.14 7.04
C GLY A 247 31.08 -14.23 6.42
N GLY A 248 31.61 -15.46 6.30
CA GLY A 248 30.91 -16.59 5.68
C GLY A 248 30.96 -16.63 4.15
N ARG A 249 31.76 -15.76 3.51
CA ARG A 249 31.96 -15.77 2.05
C ARG A 249 33.10 -16.70 1.62
N THR A 250 33.02 -17.21 0.39
CA THR A 250 34.17 -17.86 -0.29
C THR A 250 35.14 -16.80 -0.82
N VAL A 251 36.37 -17.18 -1.16
CA VAL A 251 37.34 -16.26 -1.77
C VAL A 251 36.82 -15.68 -3.09
N ALA A 252 36.18 -16.52 -3.91
CA ALA A 252 35.55 -16.10 -5.17
C ALA A 252 34.42 -15.09 -4.92
N GLN A 253 33.58 -15.32 -3.91
CA GLN A 253 32.52 -14.38 -3.52
C GLN A 253 33.08 -13.03 -3.03
N VAL A 254 34.20 -13.02 -2.29
CA VAL A 254 34.86 -11.78 -1.89
C VAL A 254 35.38 -11.02 -3.12
N LYS A 255 36.04 -11.69 -4.07
CA LYS A 255 36.48 -11.08 -5.33
C LYS A 255 35.31 -10.51 -6.12
N GLN A 256 34.22 -11.26 -6.26
CA GLN A 256 33.01 -10.79 -6.93
C GLN A 256 32.43 -9.55 -6.24
N ASN A 257 32.35 -9.57 -4.92
CA ASN A 257 31.85 -8.45 -4.13
C ASN A 257 32.75 -7.20 -4.28
N ILE A 258 34.07 -7.37 -4.34
CA ILE A 258 35.02 -6.27 -4.61
C ILE A 258 34.86 -5.74 -6.04
N ALA A 259 34.69 -6.62 -7.04
CA ALA A 259 34.44 -6.20 -8.41
C ALA A 259 33.16 -5.35 -8.51
N ASN A 260 32.08 -5.83 -7.89
CA ASN A 260 30.80 -5.12 -7.87
C ASN A 260 30.91 -3.78 -7.13
N TRP A 261 31.56 -3.75 -5.96
CA TRP A 261 31.86 -2.49 -5.26
C TRP A 261 32.63 -1.53 -6.16
N TYR A 262 33.70 -1.99 -6.81
CA TYR A 262 34.52 -1.15 -7.67
C TYR A 262 33.69 -0.56 -8.82
N GLN A 263 32.95 -1.38 -9.54
CA GLN A 263 32.20 -0.93 -10.70
C GLN A 263 31.00 -0.04 -10.32
N TYR A 264 30.27 -0.42 -9.26
CA TYR A 264 28.94 0.12 -8.98
C TYR A 264 28.82 0.95 -7.69
N SER A 265 29.80 0.96 -6.79
CA SER A 265 29.64 1.62 -5.48
C SER A 265 30.84 2.41 -4.98
N ARG A 266 31.96 2.41 -5.70
CA ARG A 266 33.19 3.10 -5.25
C ARG A 266 33.12 4.63 -5.24
N LYS A 267 32.08 5.23 -5.83
CA LYS A 267 31.85 6.69 -5.86
C LYS A 267 30.49 7.00 -5.24
N ARG A 268 30.35 8.13 -4.54
CA ARG A 268 29.05 8.58 -3.99
C ARG A 268 27.97 8.68 -5.06
N SER A 269 28.32 9.21 -6.24
CA SER A 269 27.41 9.28 -7.37
C SER A 269 27.01 7.91 -7.93
N PHE A 270 27.84 6.89 -7.76
CA PHE A 270 27.53 5.53 -8.21
C PHE A 270 26.56 4.85 -7.25
N VAL A 271 26.77 5.05 -5.96
CA VAL A 271 25.82 4.65 -4.91
C VAL A 271 24.46 5.32 -5.15
N ALA A 272 24.43 6.63 -5.40
CA ALA A 272 23.19 7.36 -5.71
C ALA A 272 22.49 6.84 -6.98
N LYS A 273 23.24 6.55 -8.06
CA LYS A 273 22.70 5.90 -9.27
C LYS A 273 22.01 4.57 -8.95
N GLY A 274 22.70 3.69 -8.23
CA GLY A 274 22.15 2.39 -7.84
C GLY A 274 20.90 2.53 -6.97
N ALA A 275 20.91 3.45 -6.00
CA ALA A 275 19.79 3.66 -5.11
C ALA A 275 18.54 4.20 -5.83
N LEU A 276 18.70 5.26 -6.66
CA LEU A 276 17.62 5.78 -7.51
C LEU A 276 17.11 4.71 -8.49
N GLY A 277 17.99 3.88 -9.04
CA GLY A 277 17.64 2.75 -9.89
C GLY A 277 16.72 1.74 -9.22
N LYS A 278 17.14 1.26 -8.03
CA LYS A 278 16.35 0.32 -7.22
C LYS A 278 14.96 0.89 -6.90
N VAL A 279 14.89 2.17 -6.59
CA VAL A 279 13.66 2.89 -6.27
C VAL A 279 12.73 3.00 -7.47
N ILE A 280 13.22 3.48 -8.62
CA ILE A 280 12.43 3.66 -9.84
C ILE A 280 11.86 2.31 -10.33
N ASN A 281 12.64 1.24 -10.19
CA ASN A 281 12.20 -0.10 -10.52
C ASN A 281 11.20 -0.67 -9.49
N ALA A 282 11.34 -0.33 -8.20
CA ALA A 282 10.42 -0.76 -7.17
C ALA A 282 9.02 -0.13 -7.32
N PHE A 283 8.95 1.11 -7.82
CA PHE A 283 7.67 1.81 -7.98
C PHE A 283 7.45 2.30 -9.44
N PRO A 284 7.27 1.38 -10.40
CA PRO A 284 7.19 1.71 -11.83
C PRO A 284 5.96 2.54 -12.21
N ASN A 285 5.01 2.70 -11.29
CA ASN A 285 3.78 3.46 -11.49
C ASN A 285 3.93 4.96 -11.21
N PHE A 286 5.07 5.43 -10.69
CA PHE A 286 5.34 6.85 -10.52
C PHE A 286 5.89 7.49 -11.80
N ARG A 287 5.58 8.77 -11.96
CA ARG A 287 6.19 9.62 -12.98
C ARG A 287 7.46 10.24 -12.42
N TYR A 288 8.61 9.79 -12.91
CA TYR A 288 9.90 10.26 -12.48
C TYR A 288 10.45 11.33 -13.41
N GLY A 289 11.00 12.39 -12.81
CA GLY A 289 11.88 13.34 -13.47
C GLY A 289 13.22 13.31 -12.75
N VAL A 290 14.31 13.55 -13.47
CA VAL A 290 15.65 13.58 -12.89
C VAL A 290 16.39 14.81 -13.40
N SER A 291 16.95 15.57 -12.46
CA SER A 291 17.81 16.72 -12.71
C SER A 291 18.99 16.66 -11.75
N VAL A 292 20.08 17.31 -12.12
CA VAL A 292 21.28 17.46 -11.29
C VAL A 292 21.40 18.88 -10.77
N LEU A 293 21.98 19.04 -9.58
CA LEU A 293 22.12 20.35 -8.91
C LEU A 293 22.84 21.37 -9.81
N ASN A 294 23.96 20.96 -10.40
CA ASN A 294 24.76 21.71 -11.37
C ASN A 294 24.70 21.05 -12.76
N LYS A 295 25.12 21.75 -13.82
CA LYS A 295 25.22 21.19 -15.19
C LYS A 295 23.92 20.50 -15.67
N TRP A 296 22.81 21.20 -15.56
CA TRP A 296 21.50 20.70 -16.01
C TRP A 296 21.15 21.12 -17.44
N ASN A 297 21.88 22.10 -18.01
CA ASN A 297 21.65 22.65 -19.34
C ASN A 297 22.90 22.49 -20.22
N GLY A 298 22.72 21.97 -21.44
CA GLY A 298 23.77 21.65 -22.39
C GLY A 298 23.52 20.29 -23.04
N THR A 299 24.56 19.68 -23.61
CA THR A 299 24.46 18.38 -24.31
C THR A 299 24.78 17.21 -23.38
N TRP A 300 24.04 16.10 -23.51
CA TRP A 300 24.37 14.82 -22.87
C TRP A 300 25.70 14.29 -23.45
N PRO A 301 26.60 13.65 -22.67
CA PRO A 301 26.43 13.13 -21.30
C PRO A 301 26.93 14.06 -20.18
N ASP A 302 27.37 15.28 -20.48
CA ASP A 302 27.90 16.21 -19.47
C ASP A 302 26.80 17.03 -18.76
N ASN A 303 25.54 16.89 -19.18
CA ASN A 303 24.35 17.46 -18.54
C ASN A 303 23.20 16.45 -18.48
N ILE A 304 22.28 16.59 -17.51
CA ILE A 304 21.06 15.78 -17.45
C ILE A 304 19.87 16.59 -16.89
N PHE A 305 18.78 16.59 -17.65
CA PHE A 305 17.45 17.02 -17.23
C PHE A 305 16.43 16.15 -17.98
N VAL A 306 15.94 15.11 -17.31
CA VAL A 306 14.90 14.22 -17.81
C VAL A 306 13.57 14.73 -17.28
N GLN A 307 12.69 15.12 -18.20
CA GLN A 307 11.33 15.57 -17.87
C GLN A 307 10.49 14.41 -17.37
N MET A 308 9.53 14.70 -16.48
CA MET A 308 8.51 13.72 -16.13
C MET A 308 7.67 13.39 -17.38
N PRO A 309 7.27 12.12 -17.55
CA PRO A 309 6.44 11.74 -18.68
C PRO A 309 5.06 12.43 -18.61
N ALA A 310 4.55 12.81 -19.79
CA ALA A 310 3.22 13.39 -19.94
C ALA A 310 2.09 12.32 -19.99
N ALA A 311 2.45 11.04 -20.05
CA ALA A 311 1.49 9.93 -20.13
C ALA A 311 0.71 9.74 -18.82
N THR A 312 -0.57 9.40 -18.94
CA THR A 312 -1.54 9.38 -17.83
C THR A 312 -1.77 8.00 -17.22
N GLN A 313 -1.22 6.95 -17.82
CA GLN A 313 -1.45 5.57 -17.39
C GLN A 313 -0.14 4.85 -17.08
N PRO A 314 0.09 4.44 -15.82
CA PRO A 314 1.17 3.55 -15.47
C PRO A 314 0.95 2.12 -16.02
N PRO A 315 1.98 1.26 -16.09
CA PRO A 315 3.36 1.50 -15.66
C PRO A 315 4.23 2.22 -16.71
N TYR A 316 5.13 3.10 -16.27
CA TYR A 316 6.02 3.93 -17.12
C TYR A 316 7.31 3.21 -17.52
N THR A 317 7.23 1.92 -17.83
CA THR A 317 8.41 1.05 -17.95
C THR A 317 9.40 1.53 -19.01
N ALA A 318 8.92 2.01 -20.17
CA ALA A 318 9.77 2.49 -21.25
C ALA A 318 10.48 3.81 -20.89
N GLU A 319 9.76 4.75 -20.28
CA GLU A 319 10.28 6.03 -19.83
C GLU A 319 11.25 5.85 -18.66
N ASN A 320 10.93 4.98 -17.71
CA ASN A 320 11.81 4.60 -16.60
C ASN A 320 13.10 3.98 -17.13
N THR A 321 13.01 3.07 -18.09
CA THR A 321 14.19 2.47 -18.76
C THR A 321 15.06 3.53 -19.43
N SER A 322 14.45 4.50 -20.12
CA SER A 322 15.15 5.61 -20.78
C SER A 322 15.79 6.58 -19.77
N LEU A 323 15.08 6.88 -18.69
CA LEU A 323 15.57 7.71 -17.59
C LEU A 323 16.75 7.05 -16.90
N LEU A 324 16.66 5.76 -16.57
CA LEU A 324 17.75 4.98 -15.97
C LEU A 324 18.96 4.91 -16.90
N ARG A 325 18.76 4.70 -18.20
CA ARG A 325 19.82 4.79 -19.21
C ARG A 325 20.55 6.14 -19.14
N ASN A 326 19.81 7.25 -19.13
CA ASN A 326 20.39 8.59 -19.08
C ASN A 326 21.12 8.84 -17.75
N LEU A 327 20.53 8.43 -16.62
CA LEU A 327 21.11 8.54 -15.29
C LEU A 327 22.41 7.74 -15.18
N TYR A 328 22.42 6.49 -15.65
CA TYR A 328 23.59 5.62 -15.63
C TYR A 328 24.67 6.08 -16.60
N GLY A 329 24.31 6.61 -17.77
CA GLY A 329 25.26 7.17 -18.74
C GLY A 329 25.77 8.58 -18.41
N PHE A 330 25.13 9.31 -17.50
CA PHE A 330 25.55 10.67 -17.14
C PHE A 330 26.96 10.70 -16.52
N LYS A 331 27.80 11.60 -17.06
CA LYS A 331 29.20 11.77 -16.68
C LYS A 331 29.32 12.79 -15.54
N TRP A 332 29.48 12.26 -14.33
CA TRP A 332 29.71 13.09 -13.15
C TRP A 332 31.09 13.75 -13.20
N THR A 333 31.14 15.06 -12.98
CA THR A 333 32.38 15.86 -12.93
C THR A 333 32.44 16.64 -11.61
N GLY A 334 33.63 17.05 -11.15
CA GLY A 334 33.74 17.92 -9.98
C GLY A 334 33.15 19.31 -10.26
N SER A 335 32.21 19.75 -9.43
CA SER A 335 31.50 21.03 -9.57
C SER A 335 30.98 21.53 -8.21
N SER A 336 30.30 22.68 -8.17
CA SER A 336 29.67 23.26 -6.97
C SER A 336 28.39 22.52 -6.54
N THR A 337 27.89 22.82 -5.34
CA THR A 337 26.69 22.21 -4.74
C THR A 337 25.61 23.30 -4.51
N PRO A 338 24.94 23.78 -5.57
CA PRO A 338 23.96 24.86 -5.46
C PRO A 338 22.58 24.32 -5.05
N LEU A 339 22.41 23.87 -3.80
CA LEU A 339 21.13 23.28 -3.35
C LEU A 339 19.95 24.25 -3.44
N PRO A 340 20.02 25.51 -2.96
CA PRO A 340 18.88 26.42 -3.05
C PRO A 340 18.41 26.62 -4.51
N ALA A 341 19.34 26.90 -5.44
CA ALA A 341 19.03 27.06 -6.86
C ALA A 341 18.58 25.75 -7.53
N GLY A 342 19.04 24.60 -7.03
CA GLY A 342 18.61 23.28 -7.50
C GLY A 342 17.14 23.00 -7.13
N LEU A 343 16.75 23.30 -5.89
CA LEU A 343 15.37 23.16 -5.43
C LEU A 343 14.45 24.16 -6.12
N GLU A 344 14.91 25.42 -6.26
CA GLU A 344 14.16 26.49 -6.91
C GLU A 344 13.83 26.11 -8.36
N ARG A 345 14.80 25.53 -9.09
CA ARG A 345 14.58 25.03 -10.44
C ARG A 345 13.49 23.96 -10.51
N THR A 346 13.43 23.06 -9.54
CA THR A 346 12.37 22.03 -9.46
C THR A 346 11.02 22.68 -9.20
N GLY A 347 10.95 23.66 -8.30
CA GLY A 347 9.75 24.44 -8.07
C GLY A 347 9.30 25.23 -9.31
N GLN A 348 10.22 25.87 -10.03
CA GLN A 348 9.95 26.54 -11.31
C GLN A 348 9.47 25.57 -12.40
N TYR A 349 9.97 24.33 -12.40
CA TYR A 349 9.48 23.29 -13.29
C TYR A 349 8.02 22.95 -12.98
N TYR A 350 7.66 22.72 -11.71
CA TYR A 350 6.26 22.52 -11.32
C TYR A 350 5.37 23.73 -11.60
N ASN A 351 5.85 24.94 -11.32
CA ASN A 351 5.12 26.19 -11.50
C ASN A 351 5.12 26.70 -12.96
N ASN A 352 5.59 25.91 -13.92
CA ASN A 352 5.63 26.26 -15.35
C ASN A 352 6.42 27.54 -15.69
N THR A 353 7.38 27.94 -14.86
CA THR A 353 8.21 29.14 -15.08
C THR A 353 9.63 28.81 -15.56
N LEU A 354 10.02 27.53 -15.56
CA LEU A 354 11.31 27.09 -16.09
C LEU A 354 11.34 27.12 -17.62
N SER A 355 12.15 28.02 -18.20
CA SER A 355 12.21 28.23 -19.66
C SER A 355 12.49 26.93 -20.44
N GLY A 356 11.63 26.65 -21.43
CA GLY A 356 11.75 25.49 -22.32
C GLY A 356 11.43 24.13 -21.67
N LYS A 357 10.90 24.11 -20.45
CA LYS A 357 10.51 22.90 -19.71
C LYS A 357 9.05 23.05 -19.21
N PRO A 358 8.05 22.49 -19.92
CA PRO A 358 6.65 22.62 -19.51
C PRO A 358 6.39 21.92 -18.17
N SER A 359 5.44 22.44 -17.39
CA SER A 359 5.10 21.84 -16.10
C SER A 359 4.73 20.35 -16.21
N PRO A 360 5.19 19.51 -15.27
CA PRO A 360 4.80 18.12 -15.17
C PRO A 360 3.43 17.92 -14.49
N ILE A 361 2.77 18.99 -14.03
CA ILE A 361 1.38 18.93 -13.56
C ILE A 361 0.49 18.63 -14.77
N LEU A 362 -0.23 17.50 -14.69
CA LEU A 362 -1.07 17.01 -15.76
C LEU A 362 -2.26 17.95 -16.00
N SER A 363 -2.91 17.82 -17.16
CA SER A 363 -4.20 18.48 -17.38
C SER A 363 -5.26 17.96 -16.40
N ALA A 364 -6.36 18.70 -16.22
CA ALA A 364 -7.49 18.25 -15.42
C ALA A 364 -8.02 16.87 -15.86
N SER A 365 -8.14 16.66 -17.18
CA SER A 365 -8.56 15.38 -17.79
C SER A 365 -7.63 14.20 -17.49
N ALA A 366 -6.41 14.50 -17.05
CA ALA A 366 -5.36 13.54 -16.76
C ALA A 366 -5.10 13.40 -15.25
N GLY A 367 -5.95 13.99 -14.39
CA GLY A 367 -5.82 13.92 -12.93
C GLY A 367 -4.97 15.03 -12.31
N GLY A 368 -4.63 16.10 -13.05
CA GLY A 368 -3.84 17.22 -12.53
C GLY A 368 -4.44 17.91 -11.30
N GLN A 369 -5.77 17.91 -11.16
CA GLN A 369 -6.50 18.56 -10.06
C GLN A 369 -6.22 17.94 -8.69
N CYS A 370 -5.85 16.67 -8.62
CA CYS A 370 -5.51 15.95 -7.38
C CYS A 370 -4.05 15.50 -7.33
N GLN A 371 -3.26 15.91 -8.32
CA GLN A 371 -1.88 15.48 -8.43
C GLN A 371 -1.06 16.00 -7.25
N GLN A 372 -0.52 15.07 -6.47
CA GLN A 372 0.52 15.38 -5.49
C GLN A 372 1.88 15.50 -6.20
N ASN A 373 2.66 16.53 -5.84
CA ASN A 373 3.98 16.78 -6.44
C ASN A 373 5.07 16.68 -5.38
N PHE A 374 6.17 16.02 -5.73
CA PHE A 374 7.23 15.68 -4.78
C PHE A 374 8.59 16.05 -5.36
N SER A 375 9.45 16.62 -4.53
CA SER A 375 10.88 16.76 -4.83
C SER A 375 11.68 15.87 -3.88
N LEU A 376 12.68 15.20 -4.42
CA LEU A 376 13.66 14.45 -3.67
C LEU A 376 15.04 15.05 -3.96
N MET A 377 15.61 15.69 -2.96
CA MET A 377 16.92 16.31 -3.03
C MET A 377 17.96 15.43 -2.34
N THR A 378 19.06 15.13 -3.02
CA THR A 378 20.17 14.38 -2.43
C THR A 378 21.48 15.15 -2.60
N THR A 379 22.26 15.27 -1.52
CA THR A 379 23.60 15.88 -1.55
C THR A 379 24.63 15.00 -0.88
N ASP A 380 25.88 15.15 -1.24
CA ASP A 380 27.02 14.57 -0.52
C ASP A 380 27.95 15.63 0.10
N GLY A 381 27.50 16.88 0.14
CA GLY A 381 28.30 18.02 0.55
C GLY A 381 27.46 19.23 0.90
N PHE A 382 28.09 20.19 1.58
CA PHE A 382 27.46 21.42 2.00
C PHE A 382 27.22 22.37 0.84
N TRP A 383 26.09 23.07 0.85
CA TRP A 383 25.73 23.95 -0.24
C TRP A 383 26.56 25.25 -0.25
N ASN A 384 26.83 25.80 -1.43
CA ASN A 384 27.85 26.86 -1.58
C ASN A 384 27.50 27.96 -2.61
N GLN A 385 26.25 28.05 -3.05
CA GLN A 385 25.78 29.12 -3.92
C GLN A 385 24.40 29.60 -3.44
N ASN A 386 24.27 30.90 -3.23
CA ASN A 386 23.04 31.55 -2.80
C ASN A 386 22.15 31.86 -4.01
N ILE A 387 20.83 31.87 -3.78
CA ILE A 387 19.86 32.55 -4.65
C ILE A 387 19.69 33.99 -4.15
N SER A 388 19.21 34.91 -4.99
CA SER A 388 19.16 36.35 -4.65
C SER A 388 17.76 36.93 -4.56
N SER A 389 16.71 36.17 -4.91
CA SER A 389 15.35 36.68 -5.09
C SER A 389 14.29 36.00 -4.22
N MET A 390 14.65 35.00 -3.42
CA MET A 390 13.67 34.25 -2.61
C MET A 390 13.30 35.01 -1.34
N GLY A 391 14.25 35.73 -0.73
CA GLY A 391 14.03 36.40 0.55
C GLY A 391 13.83 35.39 1.70
N ASP A 392 13.29 35.88 2.81
CA ASP A 392 12.86 35.08 3.98
C ASP A 392 11.37 34.73 3.79
N GLN A 393 11.09 33.46 3.52
CA GLN A 393 9.74 32.97 3.21
C GLN A 393 9.04 32.36 4.42
N ASP A 394 9.77 31.77 5.36
CA ASP A 394 9.24 31.08 6.54
C ASP A 394 9.23 31.95 7.80
N GLY A 395 9.90 33.10 7.78
CA GLY A 395 9.93 34.08 8.86
C GLY A 395 10.97 33.79 9.94
N ASP A 396 11.97 32.93 9.67
CA ASP A 396 13.02 32.56 10.63
C ASP A 396 14.15 33.61 10.75
N GLY A 397 14.09 34.68 9.96
CA GLY A 397 15.05 35.78 9.93
C GLY A 397 16.25 35.51 9.01
N ARG A 398 16.27 34.40 8.28
CA ARG A 398 17.30 34.02 7.31
C ARG A 398 16.67 34.04 5.93
N SER A 399 17.46 34.38 4.93
CA SER A 399 16.94 34.56 3.58
C SER A 399 17.71 33.74 2.57
N ASN A 400 17.01 33.31 1.52
CA ASN A 400 17.58 32.61 0.38
C ASN A 400 18.21 31.25 0.73
N THR A 401 17.66 30.57 1.75
CA THR A 401 18.05 29.24 2.22
C THR A 401 17.35 28.13 1.44
N VAL A 402 17.70 26.86 1.68
CA VAL A 402 16.95 25.74 1.08
C VAL A 402 15.55 25.64 1.72
N ALA A 403 15.43 25.96 3.01
CA ALA A 403 14.17 25.97 3.74
C ALA A 403 13.16 26.97 3.18
N ASP A 404 13.62 28.17 2.84
CA ASP A 404 12.81 29.21 2.20
C ASP A 404 12.16 28.73 0.90
N VAL A 405 12.97 28.09 0.06
CA VAL A 405 12.51 27.58 -1.25
C VAL A 405 11.47 26.48 -1.07
N ALA A 406 11.71 25.55 -0.15
CA ALA A 406 10.77 24.47 0.15
C ALA A 406 9.43 25.03 0.66
N TYR A 407 9.49 26.00 1.58
CA TYR A 407 8.30 26.64 2.12
C TYR A 407 7.51 27.39 1.04
N HIS A 408 8.20 28.16 0.20
CA HIS A 408 7.59 28.93 -0.90
C HIS A 408 6.75 28.04 -1.83
N TYR A 409 7.31 26.94 -2.32
CA TYR A 409 6.63 26.04 -3.26
C TYR A 409 5.64 25.07 -2.59
N TYR A 410 5.70 24.90 -1.27
CA TYR A 410 4.65 24.24 -0.49
C TYR A 410 3.41 25.13 -0.31
N ARG A 411 3.61 26.43 0.01
CA ARG A 411 2.49 27.38 0.24
C ARG A 411 1.87 27.96 -1.03
N THR A 412 2.53 27.80 -2.18
CA THR A 412 2.09 28.37 -3.46
C THR A 412 1.26 27.36 -4.25
N ASP A 413 0.14 27.82 -4.81
CA ASP A 413 -0.60 27.05 -5.81
C ASP A 413 0.17 27.04 -7.13
N LEU A 414 0.66 25.86 -7.53
CA LEU A 414 1.55 25.69 -8.68
C LEU A 414 0.78 25.50 -9.99
N SER A 415 -0.56 25.58 -9.95
CA SER A 415 -1.41 25.32 -11.10
C SER A 415 -2.70 26.14 -11.04
N PRO A 416 -3.28 26.55 -12.18
CA PRO A 416 -4.58 27.21 -12.21
C PRO A 416 -5.77 26.22 -12.17
N LEU A 417 -5.52 24.93 -11.89
CA LEU A 417 -6.55 23.88 -11.90
C LEU A 417 -7.36 23.87 -10.59
N ASP A 418 -8.52 23.20 -10.58
CA ASP A 418 -9.28 23.01 -9.33
C ASP A 418 -8.44 22.28 -8.27
N ASN A 419 -8.55 22.77 -7.04
CA ASN A 419 -7.81 22.25 -5.88
C ASN A 419 -8.50 21.03 -5.28
N LYS A 420 -8.10 19.84 -5.76
CA LYS A 420 -8.60 18.52 -5.32
C LYS A 420 -7.50 17.61 -4.75
N VAL A 421 -6.35 18.16 -4.38
CA VAL A 421 -5.27 17.35 -3.77
C VAL A 421 -5.71 16.93 -2.37
N LEU A 422 -5.71 15.62 -2.07
CA LEU A 422 -6.12 15.14 -0.75
C LEU A 422 -5.14 15.63 0.31
N LYS A 423 -5.70 16.16 1.41
CA LYS A 423 -4.89 16.54 2.58
C LYS A 423 -4.34 15.31 3.29
N THR A 424 -3.21 15.51 3.94
CA THR A 424 -2.50 14.52 4.74
C THR A 424 -2.43 14.99 6.19
N LYS A 425 -2.00 14.11 7.11
CA LYS A 425 -1.86 14.49 8.53
C LYS A 425 -0.78 15.54 8.78
N GLN A 426 0.15 15.67 7.84
CA GLN A 426 1.25 16.63 7.86
C GLN A 426 0.82 18.02 7.36
N ASP A 427 -0.34 18.12 6.71
CA ASP A 427 -0.86 19.38 6.18
C ASP A 427 -1.68 20.11 7.25
N LEU A 428 -1.41 21.41 7.41
CA LEU A 428 -1.91 22.22 8.53
C LEU A 428 -3.12 23.10 8.17
N PHE A 429 -3.80 22.84 7.04
CA PHE A 429 -4.90 23.68 6.55
C PHE A 429 -6.29 23.11 6.87
N ASN A 430 -7.23 24.01 7.20
CA ASN A 430 -8.62 23.66 7.56
C ASN A 430 -9.54 23.51 6.34
N THR A 431 -9.14 22.71 5.36
CA THR A 431 -9.94 22.36 4.18
C THR A 431 -9.89 20.85 3.94
N THR A 432 -10.84 20.29 3.18
CA THR A 432 -10.84 18.88 2.78
C THR A 432 -9.81 18.59 1.68
N TYR A 433 -9.62 19.55 0.77
CA TYR A 433 -8.67 19.49 -0.34
C TYR A 433 -7.65 20.63 -0.27
N MET A 434 -6.48 20.38 -0.85
CA MET A 434 -5.38 21.31 -1.02
C MET A 434 -5.13 21.60 -2.52
N TRP A 435 -4.33 22.64 -2.76
CA TRP A 435 -3.82 22.98 -4.08
C TRP A 435 -2.65 22.08 -4.51
N GLN A 436 -2.30 22.15 -5.80
CA GLN A 436 -1.12 21.47 -6.31
C GLN A 436 0.13 22.19 -5.80
N HIS A 437 0.79 21.60 -4.81
CA HIS A 437 2.00 22.11 -4.18
C HIS A 437 3.15 21.11 -4.27
N MET A 438 4.37 21.55 -3.96
CA MET A 438 5.56 20.70 -3.93
C MET A 438 5.90 20.29 -2.49
N VAL A 439 5.88 18.99 -2.22
CA VAL A 439 6.40 18.40 -0.98
C VAL A 439 7.89 18.10 -1.14
N THR A 440 8.71 18.43 -0.13
CA THR A 440 10.18 18.34 -0.24
C THR A 440 10.77 17.27 0.66
N PHE A 441 11.43 16.28 0.06
CA PHE A 441 12.23 15.28 0.74
C PHE A 441 13.71 15.59 0.55
N ALA A 442 14.51 15.39 1.59
CA ALA A 442 15.93 15.71 1.57
C ALA A 442 16.78 14.57 2.12
N VAL A 443 17.93 14.33 1.47
CA VAL A 443 18.88 13.28 1.84
C VAL A 443 20.29 13.83 1.90
N GLY A 444 20.89 13.81 3.09
CA GLY A 444 22.31 14.06 3.32
C GLY A 444 23.09 12.76 3.25
N PHE A 445 23.95 12.58 2.25
CA PHE A 445 24.74 11.36 2.06
C PHE A 445 26.19 11.53 2.54
N GLY A 446 26.49 10.96 3.71
CA GLY A 446 27.82 10.99 4.32
C GLY A 446 28.29 12.38 4.75
N VAL A 447 27.33 13.20 5.20
CA VAL A 447 27.47 14.54 5.80
C VAL A 447 26.42 14.70 6.89
N ASP A 448 26.78 15.33 8.00
CA ASP A 448 25.88 15.57 9.14
C ASP A 448 25.72 17.07 9.41
N GLY A 449 24.61 17.40 10.06
CA GLY A 449 24.34 18.73 10.62
C GLY A 449 24.72 18.86 12.10
N LEU A 450 24.40 20.00 12.70
CA LEU A 450 24.57 20.25 14.13
C LEU A 450 23.46 19.58 14.96
N LEU A 451 22.29 19.35 14.36
CA LEU A 451 21.16 18.73 15.05
C LEU A 451 21.34 17.20 15.16
N PRO A 452 21.03 16.61 16.33
CA PRO A 452 21.17 15.17 16.53
C PRO A 452 20.10 14.39 15.74
N TYR A 453 20.55 13.38 15.00
CA TYR A 453 19.73 12.43 14.24
C TYR A 453 20.07 11.00 14.67
N PRO A 454 19.11 10.04 14.76
CA PRO A 454 17.67 10.14 14.48
C PRO A 454 16.82 10.59 15.69
N THR A 455 15.54 10.91 15.45
CA THR A 455 14.52 11.14 16.50
C THR A 455 13.29 10.26 16.29
N ASN A 456 12.54 9.96 17.36
CA ASN A 456 11.34 9.13 17.30
C ASN A 456 10.19 9.74 16.47
N SER A 457 10.22 11.05 16.22
CA SER A 457 9.20 11.81 15.50
C SER A 457 9.57 12.09 14.03
N GLY A 458 10.78 11.73 13.59
CA GLY A 458 11.32 12.14 12.28
C GLY A 458 11.78 13.61 12.22
N TRP A 459 11.53 14.38 13.29
CA TRP A 459 11.85 15.80 13.41
C TRP A 459 12.71 16.09 14.65
N PRO A 460 13.59 17.10 14.64
CA PRO A 460 14.46 17.36 15.79
C PRO A 460 13.62 17.75 17.00
N ALA A 461 13.72 17.01 18.11
CA ALA A 461 12.99 17.31 19.35
C ALA A 461 13.34 18.69 19.96
N ALA A 462 14.47 19.29 19.52
CA ALA A 462 14.90 20.61 19.94
C ALA A 462 14.09 21.75 19.28
N VAL A 463 13.43 21.48 18.14
CA VAL A 463 12.62 22.44 17.39
C VAL A 463 11.16 22.29 17.85
N GLU A 464 10.55 23.39 18.27
CA GLU A 464 9.14 23.41 18.68
C GLU A 464 8.25 23.36 17.43
N PRO A 465 7.10 22.67 17.45
CA PRO A 465 6.20 22.63 16.30
C PRO A 465 5.73 24.04 15.92
N LEU A 466 5.69 24.33 14.62
CA LEU A 466 5.01 25.50 14.06
C LEU A 466 3.65 25.68 14.71
N ASP A 467 3.31 26.93 15.07
CA ASP A 467 2.02 27.26 15.66
C ASP A 467 0.88 26.76 14.77
N THR A 468 0.26 25.66 15.19
CA THR A 468 -0.81 24.94 14.49
C THR A 468 -2.08 25.77 14.34
N THR A 469 -2.20 26.93 15.00
CA THR A 469 -3.43 27.74 15.02
C THR A 469 -3.47 28.83 13.94
N LEU A 470 -2.39 29.05 13.18
CA LEU A 470 -2.19 30.28 12.39
C LEU A 470 -2.02 30.13 10.87
N LEU A 471 -2.12 28.94 10.27
CA LEU A 471 -1.97 28.78 8.82
C LEU A 471 -3.32 28.83 8.09
N LYS A 472 -3.70 30.02 7.57
CA LYS A 472 -4.81 30.15 6.60
C LYS A 472 -4.26 30.41 5.19
N TYR A 473 -5.03 29.97 4.20
CA TYR A 473 -4.77 30.26 2.79
C TYR A 473 -4.65 31.79 2.57
N GLY A 474 -3.55 32.24 1.97
CA GLY A 474 -3.32 33.64 1.66
C GLY A 474 -2.67 34.48 2.77
N ASP A 475 -2.35 33.89 3.94
CA ASP A 475 -1.67 34.62 5.00
C ASP A 475 -0.19 34.92 4.62
N PRO A 476 0.34 36.11 4.97
CA PRO A 476 1.77 36.42 4.84
C PRO A 476 2.63 35.44 5.66
N PRO A 477 3.95 35.34 5.40
CA PRO A 477 4.86 34.55 6.22
C PRO A 477 4.58 34.77 7.70
N ASN A 478 4.38 33.68 8.42
CA ASN A 478 4.15 33.77 9.85
C ASN A 478 5.46 34.25 10.50
N THR A 479 5.46 35.41 11.15
CA THR A 479 6.62 35.96 11.87
C THR A 479 6.96 35.19 13.16
N THR A 480 6.55 33.92 13.29
CA THR A 480 6.62 33.17 14.56
C THR A 480 7.17 31.75 14.44
N GLU A 481 8.03 31.43 13.45
CA GLU A 481 9.03 30.37 13.69
C GLU A 481 10.02 30.89 14.77
N ASN A 482 9.55 31.00 16.02
CA ASN A 482 10.17 31.73 17.13
C ASN A 482 11.41 31.02 17.71
N ASN A 483 12.02 30.09 16.96
CA ASN A 483 13.06 29.22 17.47
C ASN A 483 14.08 28.86 16.38
N THR A 484 15.10 29.71 16.22
CA THR A 484 16.22 29.60 15.26
C THR A 484 17.19 28.43 15.52
N LYS A 485 16.78 27.41 16.29
CA LYS A 485 17.61 26.25 16.66
C LYS A 485 18.08 25.40 15.46
N TRP A 486 17.58 25.66 14.26
CA TRP A 486 18.10 25.10 13.00
C TRP A 486 19.55 25.53 12.68
N GLY A 487 20.08 26.58 13.33
CA GLY A 487 21.41 27.12 13.04
C GLY A 487 21.43 27.96 11.76
N ASP A 488 22.43 28.84 11.59
CA ASP A 488 22.49 29.79 10.46
C ASP A 488 23.30 29.21 9.28
N PRO A 489 22.67 28.84 8.15
CA PRO A 489 23.35 28.27 7.01
C PRO A 489 23.91 29.35 6.05
N THR A 490 23.64 30.63 6.30
CA THR A 490 24.05 31.75 5.42
C THR A 490 25.48 32.23 5.68
N VAL A 491 26.03 31.92 6.86
CA VAL A 491 27.41 32.25 7.22
C VAL A 491 28.38 31.25 6.57
N ASN A 492 29.48 31.75 6.04
CA ASN A 492 30.52 30.95 5.40
C ASN A 492 31.27 30.00 6.36
N THR A 493 31.27 30.29 7.67
CA THR A 493 31.95 29.50 8.72
C THR A 493 31.11 28.37 9.31
N THR A 494 29.82 28.25 8.97
CA THR A 494 28.86 27.31 9.59
C THR A 494 28.47 26.18 8.62
N THR A 495 29.45 25.39 8.21
CA THR A 495 29.24 24.35 7.19
C THR A 495 28.21 23.28 7.59
N PRO A 496 28.21 22.73 8.83
CA PRO A 496 27.20 21.75 9.26
C PRO A 496 25.76 22.28 9.30
N ALA A 497 25.53 23.56 9.63
CA ALA A 497 24.20 24.17 9.65
C ALA A 497 23.48 24.12 8.28
N LYS A 498 24.24 23.96 7.19
CA LYS A 498 23.71 23.79 5.84
C LYS A 498 23.06 22.43 5.59
N ILE A 499 23.38 21.43 6.40
CA ILE A 499 22.67 20.14 6.41
C ILE A 499 21.41 20.24 7.27
N ASP A 500 21.47 20.97 8.39
CA ASP A 500 20.27 21.26 9.19
C ASP A 500 19.24 22.06 8.38
N ASP A 501 19.68 23.00 7.53
CA ASP A 501 18.83 23.71 6.55
C ASP A 501 18.13 22.77 5.56
N MET A 502 18.74 21.62 5.19
CA MET A 502 18.04 20.61 4.40
C MET A 502 16.96 19.88 5.21
N TRP A 503 17.19 19.66 6.50
CA TRP A 503 16.19 19.09 7.40
C TRP A 503 15.04 20.08 7.63
N HIS A 504 15.37 21.36 7.79
CA HIS A 504 14.42 22.47 7.86
C HIS A 504 13.61 22.61 6.56
N ALA A 505 14.23 22.42 5.39
CA ALA A 505 13.53 22.36 4.12
C ALA A 505 12.54 21.20 4.00
N ALA A 506 12.92 20.01 4.47
CA ALA A 506 11.98 18.89 4.53
C ALA A 506 10.82 19.19 5.48
N TYR A 507 11.10 19.84 6.61
CA TYR A 507 10.10 20.25 7.60
C TYR A 507 9.11 21.25 7.01
N ASN A 508 9.61 22.32 6.41
CA ASN A 508 8.81 23.37 5.77
C ASN A 508 8.01 22.85 4.58
N GLY A 509 8.59 21.92 3.81
CA GLY A 509 7.96 21.26 2.68
C GLY A 509 7.10 20.04 3.02
N ARG A 510 6.93 19.68 4.31
CA ARG A 510 6.13 18.53 4.80
C ARG A 510 6.55 17.15 4.27
N GLY A 511 7.80 17.00 3.85
CA GLY A 511 8.41 15.72 3.49
C GLY A 511 9.22 15.14 4.64
N ASP A 512 10.22 14.29 4.35
CA ASP A 512 11.09 13.66 5.34
C ASP A 512 12.57 13.96 5.05
N PHE A 513 13.39 13.99 6.10
CA PHE A 513 14.84 14.12 6.01
C PHE A 513 15.53 12.80 6.39
N ILE A 514 16.47 12.37 5.55
CA ILE A 514 17.28 11.17 5.79
C ILE A 514 18.76 11.57 5.84
N SER A 515 19.43 11.28 6.95
CA SER A 515 20.89 11.21 6.99
C SER A 515 21.31 9.78 6.67
N ALA A 516 21.83 9.56 5.45
CA ALA A 516 22.29 8.26 5.00
C ALA A 516 23.82 8.23 5.02
N ARG A 517 24.41 7.23 5.67
CA ARG A 517 25.87 7.09 5.78
C ARG A 517 26.40 5.91 4.98
N SER A 518 25.55 4.93 4.68
CA SER A 518 25.90 3.79 3.83
C SER A 518 25.03 3.72 2.56
N PRO A 519 25.48 2.99 1.52
CA PRO A 519 24.65 2.70 0.36
C PRO A 519 23.29 2.05 0.70
N ASP A 520 23.27 1.18 1.72
CA ASP A 520 22.06 0.48 2.15
C ASP A 520 21.08 1.42 2.86
N GLU A 521 21.58 2.30 3.75
CA GLU A 521 20.76 3.34 4.39
C GLU A 521 20.20 4.34 3.37
N LEU A 522 20.96 4.66 2.32
CA LEU A 522 20.47 5.53 1.26
C LEU A 522 19.29 4.88 0.52
N VAL A 523 19.40 3.59 0.17
CA VAL A 523 18.31 2.85 -0.47
C VAL A 523 17.07 2.79 0.43
N GLU A 524 17.28 2.50 1.71
CA GLU A 524 16.19 2.37 2.68
C GLU A 524 15.49 3.70 2.94
N GLY A 525 16.23 4.78 3.14
CA GLY A 525 15.65 6.11 3.31
C GLY A 525 14.85 6.56 2.09
N LEU A 526 15.37 6.33 0.87
CA LEU A 526 14.63 6.65 -0.35
C LEU A 526 13.34 5.83 -0.50
N ARG A 527 13.35 4.56 -0.05
CA ARG A 527 12.17 3.71 -0.02
C ARG A 527 11.15 4.22 1.01
N GLN A 528 11.60 4.63 2.20
CA GLN A 528 10.73 5.21 3.24
C GLN A 528 10.06 6.51 2.78
N ALA A 529 10.82 7.40 2.14
CA ALA A 529 10.28 8.64 1.56
C ALA A 529 9.13 8.36 0.57
N LEU A 530 9.30 7.37 -0.32
CA LEU A 530 8.24 7.00 -1.28
C LEU A 530 7.10 6.19 -0.67
N SER A 531 7.36 5.39 0.36
CA SER A 531 6.31 4.73 1.12
C SER A 531 5.43 5.75 1.87
N SER A 532 6.03 6.80 2.42
CA SER A 532 5.35 7.95 3.04
C SER A 532 4.49 8.71 2.02
N ILE A 533 4.98 8.84 0.78
CA ILE A 533 4.22 9.38 -0.36
C ILE A 533 2.99 8.50 -0.68
N GLN A 534 3.13 7.18 -0.69
CA GLN A 534 2.04 6.27 -1.03
C GLN A 534 0.97 6.10 0.07
N ALA A 535 1.36 6.11 1.35
CA ALA A 535 0.44 5.99 2.49
C ALA A 535 -0.56 7.16 2.59
N ARG A 536 -0.36 8.22 1.80
CA ARG A 536 -1.24 9.39 1.67
C ARG A 536 -2.41 9.15 0.69
N VAL A 537 -2.51 7.98 0.05
CA VAL A 537 -3.61 7.55 -0.83
C VAL A 537 -4.46 6.47 -0.13
N GLY A 538 -5.47 6.90 0.62
CA GLY A 538 -6.35 5.99 1.37
C GLY A 538 -7.19 5.08 0.46
N SER A 539 -7.55 3.88 0.95
CA SER A 539 -8.51 3.01 0.26
C SER A 539 -9.37 2.18 1.24
N ALA A 540 -10.65 1.98 0.91
CA ALA A 540 -11.69 1.41 1.78
C ALA A 540 -12.10 -0.01 1.40
N ALA A 541 -12.51 -0.81 2.38
CA ALA A 541 -12.94 -2.18 2.14
C ALA A 541 -14.43 -2.46 2.44
N ALA A 542 -14.86 -2.25 3.70
CA ALA A 542 -16.20 -2.59 4.19
C ALA A 542 -16.38 -2.24 5.68
N LEU A 543 -17.61 -2.34 6.21
CA LEU A 543 -17.97 -2.11 7.62
C LEU A 543 -18.96 -3.15 8.14
N SER A 544 -18.81 -3.52 9.42
CA SER A 544 -19.69 -4.41 10.16
C SER A 544 -20.03 -3.87 11.54
N LEU A 545 -21.15 -4.30 12.12
CA LEU A 545 -21.69 -3.81 13.39
C LEU A 545 -21.91 -4.97 14.37
N ASN A 546 -21.71 -4.73 15.68
CA ASN A 546 -21.95 -5.72 16.75
C ASN A 546 -23.46 -5.80 17.09
N PRO A 547 -24.11 -4.73 17.59
CA PRO A 547 -25.57 -4.61 17.54
C PRO A 547 -26.05 -3.71 16.38
N GLY A 548 -27.20 -4.04 15.80
CA GLY A 548 -27.92 -3.21 14.80
C GLY A 548 -28.68 -2.02 15.40
N PHE A 549 -28.33 -1.59 16.60
CA PHE A 549 -28.92 -0.48 17.34
C PHE A 549 -27.86 0.24 18.16
N VAL A 550 -28.16 1.46 18.62
CA VAL A 550 -27.35 2.28 19.53
C VAL A 550 -28.19 2.72 20.73
N THR A 551 -27.56 3.18 21.82
CA THR A 551 -28.24 3.80 22.98
C THR A 551 -27.42 5.02 23.42
N ASN A 552 -27.94 5.87 24.32
CA ASN A 552 -27.15 7.01 24.82
C ASN A 552 -26.15 6.60 25.91
N THR A 553 -26.28 5.39 26.46
CA THR A 553 -25.52 4.90 27.62
C THR A 553 -24.62 3.69 27.33
N THR A 554 -24.89 2.93 26.26
CA THR A 554 -24.02 1.85 25.76
C THR A 554 -23.59 2.11 24.33
N ASN A 555 -22.27 2.26 24.18
CA ASN A 555 -21.55 2.41 22.93
C ASN A 555 -21.64 1.14 22.08
N THR A 556 -22.06 1.28 20.83
CA THR A 556 -22.12 0.17 19.86
C THR A 556 -20.75 -0.03 19.24
N LYS A 557 -20.27 -1.27 19.19
CA LYS A 557 -19.00 -1.58 18.52
C LYS A 557 -19.22 -1.75 17.02
N ALA A 558 -18.37 -1.11 16.23
CA ALA A 558 -18.28 -1.29 14.80
C ALA A 558 -16.90 -1.86 14.43
N TYR A 559 -16.86 -2.77 13.46
CA TYR A 559 -15.64 -3.36 12.94
C TYR A 559 -15.41 -2.88 11.51
N LEU A 560 -14.29 -2.19 11.27
CA LEU A 560 -13.98 -1.55 9.99
C LEU A 560 -12.81 -2.26 9.34
N ALA A 561 -12.97 -2.63 8.08
CA ALA A 561 -11.89 -3.12 7.24
C ALA A 561 -11.42 -2.03 6.27
N ARG A 562 -10.10 -1.90 6.12
CA ARG A 562 -9.41 -0.93 5.26
C ARG A 562 -8.19 -1.56 4.60
N PHE A 563 -7.68 -0.88 3.57
CA PHE A 563 -6.39 -1.23 2.99
C PHE A 563 -5.56 -0.01 2.63
N ASN A 564 -4.26 -0.24 2.46
CA ASN A 564 -3.32 0.75 1.96
C ASN A 564 -2.96 0.40 0.51
N SER A 565 -3.32 1.25 -0.46
CA SER A 565 -3.02 1.02 -1.88
C SER A 565 -1.53 1.10 -2.23
N GLY A 566 -0.70 1.65 -1.33
CA GLY A 566 0.74 1.77 -1.49
C GLY A 566 1.48 0.45 -1.33
N ASP A 567 1.24 -0.22 -0.19
CA ASP A 567 1.87 -1.48 0.14
C ASP A 567 0.89 -2.65 0.16
N TRP A 568 -0.37 -2.48 -0.22
CA TRP A 568 -1.40 -3.53 -0.23
C TRP A 568 -1.48 -4.31 1.09
N THR A 569 -1.37 -3.59 2.20
CA THR A 569 -1.63 -4.13 3.54
C THR A 569 -3.04 -3.82 3.99
N GLY A 570 -3.60 -4.68 4.83
CA GLY A 570 -4.93 -4.52 5.40
C GLY A 570 -4.90 -4.04 6.84
N GLN A 571 -6.02 -3.47 7.25
CA GLN A 571 -6.28 -3.02 8.60
C GLN A 571 -7.71 -3.41 9.00
N LEU A 572 -7.84 -4.01 10.17
CA LEU A 572 -9.12 -4.26 10.83
C LEU A 572 -9.13 -3.51 12.17
N MET A 573 -10.17 -2.71 12.39
CA MET A 573 -10.31 -1.88 13.58
C MET A 573 -11.63 -2.15 14.26
N ALA A 574 -11.66 -2.14 15.59
CA ALA A 574 -12.89 -1.97 16.35
C ALA A 574 -13.00 -0.52 16.82
N ILE A 575 -14.12 0.12 16.54
CA ILE A 575 -14.43 1.48 16.96
C ILE A 575 -15.79 1.55 17.64
N THR A 576 -16.09 2.71 18.20
CA THR A 576 -17.36 3.02 18.83
C THR A 576 -18.25 3.83 17.90
N ILE A 577 -19.54 3.49 17.87
CA ILE A 577 -20.63 4.36 17.40
C ILE A 577 -21.31 4.97 18.62
N ASN A 578 -21.36 6.30 18.65
CA ASN A 578 -22.02 7.08 19.68
C ASN A 578 -23.55 7.04 19.50
N GLY A 579 -24.30 7.38 20.56
CA GLY A 579 -25.77 7.42 20.51
C GLY A 579 -26.35 8.41 19.49
N ASP A 580 -25.56 9.38 19.04
CA ASP A 580 -25.93 10.33 17.98
C ASP A 580 -25.61 9.83 16.56
N GLY A 581 -25.16 8.58 16.40
CA GLY A 581 -24.83 7.97 15.13
C GLY A 581 -23.44 8.34 14.58
N THR A 582 -22.62 9.08 15.32
CA THR A 582 -21.24 9.42 14.93
C THR A 582 -20.23 8.33 15.28
N PHE A 583 -19.12 8.27 14.56
CA PHE A 583 -18.05 7.28 14.75
C PHE A 583 -16.84 7.90 15.45
N ASP A 584 -16.33 7.27 16.50
CA ASP A 584 -15.01 7.60 17.05
C ASP A 584 -13.92 6.80 16.34
N THR A 585 -13.35 7.38 15.29
CA THR A 585 -12.22 6.80 14.55
C THR A 585 -10.85 7.22 15.11
N THR A 586 -10.83 8.12 16.11
CA THR A 586 -9.59 8.67 16.68
C THR A 586 -9.01 7.77 17.76
N LEU A 587 -9.88 7.11 18.54
CA LEU A 587 -9.52 6.19 19.60
C LEU A 587 -10.14 4.81 19.38
N PRO A 588 -9.62 4.01 18.43
CA PRO A 588 -10.10 2.64 18.22
C PRO A 588 -9.90 1.79 19.47
N LEU A 589 -10.87 0.92 19.77
CA LEU A 589 -10.81 -0.06 20.86
C LEU A 589 -9.63 -1.02 20.67
N TRP A 590 -9.39 -1.42 19.42
CA TRP A 590 -8.19 -2.10 18.96
C TRP A 590 -8.02 -1.92 17.46
N ASP A 591 -6.81 -2.12 16.97
CA ASP A 591 -6.41 -1.85 15.58
C ASP A 591 -5.28 -2.81 15.18
N THR A 592 -5.53 -3.70 14.22
CA THR A 592 -4.54 -4.69 13.77
C THR A 592 -3.37 -4.06 13.01
N GLY A 593 -3.51 -2.83 12.50
CA GLY A 593 -2.46 -2.11 11.78
C GLY A 593 -1.38 -1.52 12.69
N LYS A 594 -1.59 -1.50 14.01
CA LYS A 594 -0.59 -0.99 14.96
C LYS A 594 0.48 -2.06 15.24
N PRO A 595 1.78 -1.72 15.25
CA PRO A 595 2.86 -2.65 15.62
C PRO A 595 2.72 -3.23 17.04
N THR A 596 2.03 -2.52 17.92
CA THR A 596 1.74 -2.94 19.31
C THR A 596 0.45 -3.75 19.45
N SER A 597 -0.24 -4.04 18.36
CA SER A 597 -1.48 -4.83 18.40
C SER A 597 -1.20 -6.28 18.78
N ALA A 598 -2.19 -6.95 19.39
CA ALA A 598 -2.08 -8.37 19.73
C ALA A 598 -1.79 -9.23 18.49
N PHE A 599 -2.33 -8.85 17.33
CA PHE A 599 -2.05 -9.50 16.07
C PHE A 599 -0.59 -9.32 15.63
N ALA A 600 -0.09 -8.09 15.56
CA ALA A 600 1.27 -7.80 15.11
C ALA A 600 2.36 -8.41 16.02
N MET A 601 2.07 -8.60 17.31
CA MET A 601 2.98 -9.23 18.27
C MET A 601 2.97 -10.77 18.23
N THR A 602 2.08 -11.39 17.46
CA THR A 602 2.01 -12.86 17.38
C THR A 602 3.15 -13.41 16.53
N ALA A 603 3.99 -14.27 17.13
CA ALA A 603 5.10 -14.90 16.42
C ALA A 603 4.58 -15.76 15.23
N PRO A 604 5.19 -15.70 14.03
CA PRO A 604 4.73 -16.44 12.85
C PRO A 604 4.58 -17.96 13.06
N ALA A 605 5.47 -18.55 13.87
CA ALA A 605 5.42 -19.98 14.20
C ALA A 605 4.23 -20.35 15.12
N SER A 606 3.71 -19.41 15.90
CA SER A 606 2.62 -19.63 16.86
C SER A 606 1.22 -19.41 16.27
N ARG A 607 1.12 -18.81 15.07
CA ARG A 607 -0.16 -18.58 14.41
C ARG A 607 -0.83 -19.91 14.03
N LYS A 608 -2.12 -20.03 14.35
CA LYS A 608 -2.96 -21.18 14.00
C LYS A 608 -3.57 -20.97 12.61
N ILE A 609 -2.86 -21.41 11.59
CA ILE A 609 -3.28 -21.26 10.18
C ILE A 609 -3.61 -22.66 9.66
N PHE A 610 -4.80 -22.84 9.12
CA PHE A 610 -5.29 -24.13 8.63
C PHE A 610 -5.56 -24.07 7.13
N THR A 611 -5.52 -25.23 6.49
CA THR A 611 -5.87 -25.39 5.08
C THR A 611 -6.38 -26.82 4.86
N ARG A 612 -6.59 -27.20 3.61
CA ARG A 612 -7.08 -28.50 3.20
C ARG A 612 -6.20 -29.07 2.11
N LYS A 613 -6.00 -30.39 2.12
CA LYS A 613 -5.39 -31.11 0.99
C LYS A 613 -6.41 -31.30 -0.14
N PRO A 614 -5.97 -31.51 -1.39
CA PRO A 614 -6.85 -31.84 -2.50
C PRO A 614 -7.73 -33.10 -2.27
N ASP A 615 -7.27 -34.06 -1.47
CA ASP A 615 -8.06 -35.24 -1.05
C ASP A 615 -9.18 -34.92 -0.05
N GLY A 616 -9.19 -33.69 0.45
CA GLY A 616 -10.18 -33.16 1.33
C GLY A 616 -9.86 -33.17 2.82
N THR A 617 -8.68 -33.63 3.21
CA THR A 617 -8.20 -33.67 4.60
C THR A 617 -7.81 -32.27 5.08
N GLY A 618 -8.39 -31.81 6.20
CA GLY A 618 -7.94 -30.59 6.86
C GLY A 618 -6.55 -30.78 7.49
N ILE A 619 -5.70 -29.76 7.41
CA ILE A 619 -4.32 -29.76 7.93
C ILE A 619 -3.94 -28.38 8.49
N GLU A 620 -2.86 -28.32 9.26
CA GLU A 620 -2.24 -27.05 9.59
C GLU A 620 -1.34 -26.60 8.42
N PHE A 621 -1.26 -25.30 8.16
CA PHE A 621 -0.43 -24.72 7.11
C PHE A 621 1.05 -24.72 7.53
N LYS A 622 1.65 -25.92 7.48
CA LYS A 622 3.04 -26.23 7.76
C LYS A 622 3.61 -27.02 6.58
N TRP A 623 4.85 -26.75 6.22
CA TRP A 623 5.47 -27.28 4.99
C TRP A 623 5.47 -28.81 4.90
N ASP A 624 5.76 -29.47 6.01
CA ASP A 624 5.79 -30.93 6.15
C ASP A 624 4.38 -31.57 6.12
N GLN A 625 3.33 -30.77 6.28
CA GLN A 625 1.94 -31.23 6.19
C GLN A 625 1.31 -31.00 4.81
N LEU A 626 1.85 -30.09 4.00
CA LEU A 626 1.39 -29.84 2.64
C LEU A 626 1.62 -31.05 1.72
N ASP A 627 0.78 -31.22 0.71
CA ASP A 627 1.02 -32.21 -0.33
C ASP A 627 2.03 -31.71 -1.39
N GLY A 628 2.44 -32.60 -2.30
CA GLY A 628 3.41 -32.25 -3.35
C GLY A 628 2.93 -31.17 -4.32
N THR A 629 1.62 -31.07 -4.57
CA THR A 629 1.04 -30.06 -5.48
C THR A 629 1.08 -28.67 -4.83
N GLN A 630 0.68 -28.57 -3.57
CA GLN A 630 0.74 -27.36 -2.77
C GLN A 630 2.17 -26.86 -2.58
N GLN A 631 3.11 -27.78 -2.29
CA GLN A 631 4.53 -27.45 -2.23
C GLN A 631 5.06 -26.95 -3.58
N ALA A 632 4.63 -27.55 -4.69
CA ALA A 632 5.04 -27.12 -6.03
C ALA A 632 4.55 -25.69 -6.36
N TYR A 633 3.31 -25.34 -5.99
CA TYR A 633 2.81 -23.95 -6.16
C TYR A 633 3.67 -22.95 -5.39
N LEU A 634 3.99 -23.22 -4.12
CA LEU A 634 4.83 -22.33 -3.31
C LEU A 634 6.30 -22.30 -3.77
N ASN A 635 6.80 -23.37 -4.36
CA ASN A 635 8.13 -23.41 -4.97
C ASN A 635 8.22 -22.67 -6.31
N THR A 636 7.10 -22.22 -6.89
CA THR A 636 7.08 -21.52 -8.18
C THR A 636 7.44 -20.03 -8.00
N HIS A 637 8.45 -19.54 -8.73
CA HIS A 637 8.83 -18.13 -8.73
C HIS A 637 7.72 -17.26 -9.35
N PRO A 638 7.28 -16.18 -8.69
CA PRO A 638 6.04 -15.47 -9.05
C PRO A 638 6.09 -14.75 -10.40
N THR A 639 7.28 -14.39 -10.91
CA THR A 639 7.40 -13.67 -12.20
C THR A 639 7.86 -14.54 -13.36
N THR A 640 8.63 -15.60 -13.09
CA THR A 640 9.23 -16.45 -14.15
C THR A 640 8.48 -17.76 -14.30
N SER A 641 7.62 -18.12 -13.34
CA SER A 641 6.90 -19.40 -13.28
C SER A 641 7.81 -20.64 -13.25
N ILE A 642 9.07 -20.48 -12.86
CA ILE A 642 10.05 -21.58 -12.71
C ILE A 642 10.14 -21.98 -11.23
N ASN A 643 10.32 -23.27 -10.94
CA ASN A 643 10.57 -23.75 -9.59
C ASN A 643 11.94 -23.26 -9.06
N ASP A 644 11.95 -22.54 -7.94
CA ASP A 644 13.15 -21.97 -7.32
C ASP A 644 13.48 -22.56 -5.94
N GLY A 645 12.73 -23.57 -5.49
CA GLY A 645 12.94 -24.23 -4.20
C GLY A 645 12.68 -23.38 -2.97
N LYS A 646 12.10 -22.17 -3.10
CA LYS A 646 11.88 -21.24 -1.97
C LYS A 646 10.54 -21.46 -1.25
N GLY A 647 9.83 -22.56 -1.47
CA GLY A 647 8.46 -22.75 -0.97
C GLY A 647 8.30 -22.66 0.54
N GLN A 648 9.21 -23.25 1.32
CA GLN A 648 9.22 -23.10 2.79
C GLN A 648 9.37 -21.64 3.20
N LEU A 649 10.24 -20.88 2.53
CA LEU A 649 10.47 -19.47 2.85
C LEU A 649 9.23 -18.63 2.51
N ARG A 650 8.54 -18.94 1.40
CA ARG A 650 7.26 -18.30 1.06
C ARG A 650 6.16 -18.63 2.07
N LEU A 651 6.12 -19.86 2.55
CA LEU A 651 5.23 -20.26 3.64
C LEU A 651 5.53 -19.46 4.91
N ASP A 652 6.79 -19.36 5.32
CA ASP A 652 7.19 -18.56 6.50
C ASP A 652 6.81 -17.08 6.33
N PHE A 653 6.96 -16.54 5.12
CA PHE A 653 6.47 -15.21 4.77
C PHE A 653 4.97 -15.13 4.96
N ILE A 654 4.15 -15.99 4.35
CA ILE A 654 2.67 -15.96 4.47
C ILE A 654 2.23 -16.06 5.94
N ARG A 655 2.96 -16.84 6.75
CA ARG A 655 2.74 -16.94 8.20
C ARG A 655 3.11 -15.68 8.97
N GLY A 656 3.76 -14.69 8.37
CA GLY A 656 4.02 -13.38 8.97
C GLY A 656 5.49 -13.02 9.14
N LYS A 657 6.43 -13.89 8.72
CA LYS A 657 7.85 -13.54 8.74
C LYS A 657 8.12 -12.38 7.77
N GLY A 658 9.04 -11.48 8.13
CA GLY A 658 9.34 -10.30 7.31
C GLY A 658 8.55 -9.04 7.65
N VAL A 659 7.88 -9.01 8.81
CA VAL A 659 7.20 -7.79 9.32
C VAL A 659 7.97 -7.17 10.49
N ALA A 660 8.66 -8.00 11.29
CA ALA A 660 9.50 -7.49 12.36
C ALA A 660 10.74 -6.77 11.80
N ALA A 661 11.15 -5.67 12.43
CA ALA A 661 12.34 -4.91 12.03
C ALA A 661 13.63 -5.76 11.95
N ALA A 662 13.72 -6.84 12.75
CA ALA A 662 14.85 -7.77 12.73
C ALA A 662 14.88 -8.69 11.49
N ASP A 663 13.78 -8.82 10.74
CA ASP A 663 13.69 -9.70 9.57
C ASP A 663 14.20 -9.05 8.27
N SER A 664 14.61 -7.77 8.27
CA SER A 664 15.02 -7.06 7.05
C SER A 664 16.17 -7.75 6.31
N ALA A 665 17.13 -8.33 7.03
CA ALA A 665 18.21 -9.12 6.43
C ALA A 665 17.70 -10.39 5.75
N TRP A 666 16.70 -11.05 6.35
CA TRP A 666 16.06 -12.24 5.80
C TRP A 666 15.27 -11.92 4.53
N LEU A 667 14.52 -10.80 4.50
CA LEU A 667 13.81 -10.33 3.30
C LEU A 667 14.78 -10.03 2.16
N LYS A 668 15.86 -9.29 2.44
CA LYS A 668 16.90 -8.93 1.47
C LYS A 668 17.57 -10.18 0.89
N ALA A 669 17.97 -11.12 1.75
CA ALA A 669 18.61 -12.38 1.32
C ALA A 669 17.71 -13.22 0.39
N ASN A 670 16.39 -13.16 0.58
CA ASN A 670 15.44 -13.95 -0.19
C ASN A 670 14.81 -13.22 -1.39
N SER A 671 15.07 -11.91 -1.54
CA SER A 671 14.44 -11.03 -2.54
C SER A 671 12.92 -10.96 -2.41
N PHE A 672 12.41 -10.98 -1.17
CA PHE A 672 10.98 -10.87 -0.90
C PHE A 672 10.57 -9.42 -0.67
N ARG A 673 9.28 -9.13 -0.89
CA ARG A 673 8.67 -7.81 -0.65
C ARG A 673 8.68 -7.45 0.83
N GLU A 674 8.79 -6.16 1.10
CA GLU A 674 8.61 -5.58 2.43
C GLU A 674 7.17 -5.12 2.63
N ARG A 675 6.65 -5.24 3.85
CA ARG A 675 5.26 -4.85 4.18
C ARG A 675 5.19 -4.40 5.64
N SER A 676 4.29 -3.45 5.91
CA SER A 676 4.12 -2.88 7.25
C SER A 676 3.26 -3.74 8.19
N SER A 677 2.49 -4.69 7.65
CA SER A 677 1.57 -5.56 8.39
C SER A 677 1.62 -7.01 7.87
N MET A 678 1.29 -7.96 8.74
CA MET A 678 1.08 -9.36 8.36
C MET A 678 -0.25 -9.57 7.62
N LEU A 679 -1.23 -8.70 7.85
CA LEU A 679 -2.57 -8.78 7.27
C LEU A 679 -2.54 -8.19 5.85
N GLY A 680 -2.98 -8.99 4.89
CA GLY A 680 -3.16 -8.54 3.50
C GLY A 680 -4.30 -7.53 3.37
N ASP A 681 -4.32 -6.78 2.28
CA ASP A 681 -5.39 -5.84 1.99
C ASP A 681 -6.77 -6.52 2.06
N ILE A 682 -7.72 -5.83 2.70
CA ILE A 682 -9.13 -6.20 2.67
C ILE A 682 -9.76 -5.19 1.72
N VAL A 683 -10.41 -5.63 0.64
CA VAL A 683 -10.98 -4.71 -0.38
C VAL A 683 -12.49 -4.87 -0.49
N HIS A 684 -13.00 -6.10 -0.44
CA HIS A 684 -14.44 -6.33 -0.61
C HIS A 684 -15.08 -7.23 0.45
N SER A 685 -14.31 -7.76 1.40
CA SER A 685 -14.85 -8.60 2.46
C SER A 685 -15.45 -7.77 3.58
N ASP A 686 -16.72 -7.99 3.84
CA ASP A 686 -17.38 -7.49 5.04
C ASP A 686 -16.88 -8.27 6.26
N PRO A 687 -16.48 -7.60 7.37
CA PRO A 687 -16.30 -8.30 8.62
C PRO A 687 -17.64 -8.92 9.09
N PHE A 688 -17.62 -10.12 9.67
CA PHE A 688 -18.81 -10.78 10.19
C PHE A 688 -18.64 -11.06 11.69
N PHE A 689 -19.38 -10.33 12.53
CA PHE A 689 -19.36 -10.52 13.97
C PHE A 689 -20.24 -11.70 14.39
N VAL A 690 -19.73 -12.53 15.31
CA VAL A 690 -20.44 -13.64 15.93
C VAL A 690 -20.24 -13.58 17.43
N ASP A 691 -21.36 -13.50 18.15
CA ASP A 691 -21.37 -13.56 19.60
C ASP A 691 -21.22 -15.00 20.14
N GLY A 692 -20.77 -15.15 21.39
CA GLY A 692 -20.56 -16.43 22.06
C GLY A 692 -19.56 -16.33 23.21
N GLU A 693 -19.19 -17.47 23.80
CA GLU A 693 -18.20 -17.52 24.91
C GLU A 693 -16.88 -16.85 24.52
N THR A 694 -16.42 -17.08 23.28
CA THR A 694 -15.36 -16.30 22.64
C THR A 694 -15.99 -15.53 21.47
N PRO A 695 -16.31 -14.24 21.64
CA PRO A 695 -16.88 -13.44 20.56
C PRO A 695 -15.81 -13.21 19.48
N ALA A 696 -16.19 -13.39 18.21
CA ALA A 696 -15.25 -13.40 17.08
C ALA A 696 -15.73 -12.54 15.91
N VAL A 697 -14.79 -12.01 15.14
CA VAL A 697 -15.01 -11.29 13.89
C VAL A 697 -14.27 -12.03 12.78
N TYR A 698 -15.00 -12.46 11.75
CA TYR A 698 -14.45 -13.17 10.59
C TYR A 698 -14.31 -12.21 9.42
N VAL A 699 -13.18 -12.20 8.72
CA VAL A 699 -12.96 -11.35 7.55
C VAL A 699 -11.99 -12.01 6.57
N GLY A 700 -12.31 -11.96 5.28
CA GLY A 700 -11.42 -12.38 4.20
C GLY A 700 -10.37 -11.31 3.92
N ALA A 701 -9.13 -11.72 3.67
CA ALA A 701 -8.03 -10.83 3.30
C ALA A 701 -7.23 -11.40 2.12
N ASN A 702 -6.62 -10.49 1.34
CA ASN A 702 -5.91 -10.82 0.11
C ASN A 702 -4.48 -11.31 0.33
N ASP A 703 -4.07 -11.56 1.58
CA ASP A 703 -2.92 -12.41 1.93
C ASP A 703 -3.22 -13.91 1.80
N GLY A 704 -4.42 -14.26 1.31
CA GLY A 704 -4.82 -15.63 1.01
C GLY A 704 -5.68 -16.27 2.10
N MET A 705 -6.08 -15.52 3.12
CA MET A 705 -6.68 -16.07 4.33
C MET A 705 -8.06 -15.48 4.63
N LEU A 706 -8.95 -16.33 5.14
CA LEU A 706 -9.99 -15.89 6.06
C LEU A 706 -9.39 -15.82 7.46
N HIS A 707 -9.49 -14.68 8.13
CA HIS A 707 -9.05 -14.50 9.51
C HIS A 707 -10.22 -14.51 10.48
N ALA A 708 -10.01 -15.07 11.66
CA ALA A 708 -10.90 -14.96 12.81
C ALA A 708 -10.19 -14.17 13.92
N PHE A 709 -10.72 -13.00 14.28
CA PHE A 709 -10.20 -12.16 15.36
C PHE A 709 -11.10 -12.21 16.59
N ASN A 710 -10.52 -12.20 17.78
CA ASN A 710 -11.25 -12.00 19.01
C ASN A 710 -11.84 -10.58 19.02
N ALA A 711 -13.17 -10.49 19.08
CA ALA A 711 -13.90 -9.24 18.94
C ALA A 711 -13.58 -8.21 20.03
N SER A 712 -13.13 -8.65 21.20
CA SER A 712 -12.80 -7.78 22.33
C SER A 712 -11.37 -7.24 22.28
N THR A 713 -10.42 -7.98 21.71
CA THR A 713 -8.98 -7.72 21.86
C THR A 713 -8.24 -7.51 20.54
N GLY A 714 -8.83 -7.89 19.40
CA GLY A 714 -8.14 -7.88 18.10
C GLY A 714 -7.06 -8.95 17.96
N ALA A 715 -6.95 -9.89 18.90
CA ALA A 715 -6.03 -11.03 18.78
C ALA A 715 -6.56 -12.04 17.74
N GLU A 716 -5.70 -12.52 16.85
CA GLU A 716 -6.08 -13.57 15.89
C GLU A 716 -6.27 -14.91 16.62
N LEU A 717 -7.44 -15.52 16.42
CA LEU A 717 -7.81 -16.82 16.99
C LEU A 717 -7.33 -17.95 16.08
N PHE A 718 -7.60 -17.82 14.79
CA PHE A 718 -7.10 -18.70 13.72
C PHE A 718 -7.22 -18.01 12.35
N ALA A 719 -6.62 -18.60 11.33
CA ALA A 719 -6.86 -18.25 9.94
C ALA A 719 -7.02 -19.51 9.07
N TYR A 720 -7.68 -19.37 7.93
CA TYR A 720 -7.92 -20.46 6.97
C TYR A 720 -7.52 -20.06 5.55
N ILE A 721 -6.71 -20.89 4.89
CA ILE A 721 -6.29 -20.72 3.49
C ILE A 721 -7.06 -21.73 2.61
N PRO A 722 -7.96 -21.26 1.74
CA PRO A 722 -8.66 -22.14 0.82
C PRO A 722 -7.74 -22.77 -0.23
N THR A 723 -8.02 -24.00 -0.68
CA THR A 723 -7.13 -24.69 -1.65
C THR A 723 -7.02 -23.92 -2.97
N ALA A 724 -8.12 -23.30 -3.40
CA ALA A 724 -8.21 -22.60 -4.69
C ALA A 724 -7.24 -21.41 -4.83
N VAL A 725 -6.77 -20.81 -3.73
CA VAL A 725 -5.83 -19.67 -3.76
C VAL A 725 -4.36 -20.10 -3.77
N PHE A 726 -4.02 -21.39 -3.62
CA PHE A 726 -2.61 -21.84 -3.60
C PHE A 726 -1.82 -21.43 -4.84
N LYS A 727 -2.49 -21.41 -6.00
CA LYS A 727 -1.90 -21.00 -7.29
C LYS A 727 -1.40 -19.55 -7.32
N SER A 728 -1.90 -18.69 -6.42
CA SER A 728 -1.57 -17.26 -6.33
C SER A 728 -0.72 -16.89 -5.12
N LEU A 729 -0.64 -17.75 -4.08
CA LEU A 729 0.08 -17.43 -2.83
C LEU A 729 1.57 -17.14 -3.03
N ASN A 730 2.21 -17.70 -4.04
CA ASN A 730 3.61 -17.40 -4.34
C ASN A 730 3.82 -15.91 -4.70
N GLY A 731 2.81 -15.28 -5.31
CA GLY A 731 2.77 -13.87 -5.70
C GLY A 731 2.95 -12.92 -4.53
N LEU A 732 2.50 -13.29 -3.33
CA LEU A 732 2.57 -12.45 -2.11
C LEU A 732 4.00 -12.08 -1.71
N THR A 733 4.99 -12.88 -2.11
CA THR A 733 6.41 -12.62 -1.86
C THR A 733 7.07 -11.73 -2.91
N ASN A 734 6.39 -11.42 -4.01
CA ASN A 734 6.95 -10.64 -5.11
C ASN A 734 7.32 -9.22 -4.66
N ARG A 735 8.58 -8.81 -4.89
CA ARG A 735 9.06 -7.47 -4.56
C ARG A 735 8.27 -6.36 -5.28
N TYR A 736 7.69 -6.68 -6.43
CA TYR A 736 6.86 -5.78 -7.25
C TYR A 736 5.36 -6.15 -7.14
N TYR A 737 4.93 -6.56 -5.95
CA TYR A 737 3.53 -6.97 -5.73
C TYR A 737 2.57 -5.85 -6.13
N SER A 738 1.69 -6.18 -7.07
CA SER A 738 0.43 -5.49 -7.31
C SER A 738 -0.68 -6.24 -6.60
N HIS A 739 -1.76 -5.54 -6.27
CA HIS A 739 -2.97 -6.19 -5.75
C HIS A 739 -3.33 -7.43 -6.56
N GLN A 740 -3.53 -8.52 -5.83
CA GLN A 740 -4.02 -9.78 -6.36
C GLN A 740 -5.16 -10.24 -5.44
N PRO A 741 -6.39 -10.36 -5.96
CA PRO A 741 -7.48 -10.85 -5.13
C PRO A 741 -7.22 -12.31 -4.75
N ASN A 742 -7.45 -12.65 -3.49
CA ASN A 742 -7.39 -14.02 -2.97
C ASN A 742 -8.67 -14.36 -2.20
N VAL A 743 -8.67 -14.25 -0.86
CA VAL A 743 -9.90 -14.43 -0.07
C VAL A 743 -10.58 -13.07 0.06
N ASP A 744 -11.13 -12.59 -1.05
CA ASP A 744 -11.68 -11.23 -1.14
C ASP A 744 -13.20 -11.17 -0.81
N GLY A 745 -13.84 -12.33 -0.61
CA GLY A 745 -15.26 -12.43 -0.34
C GLY A 745 -15.66 -12.41 1.13
N SER A 746 -16.88 -11.92 1.37
CA SER A 746 -17.49 -11.92 2.70
C SER A 746 -17.87 -13.34 3.15
N ALA A 747 -17.64 -13.63 4.42
CA ALA A 747 -18.12 -14.85 5.07
C ALA A 747 -19.47 -14.62 5.77
N VAL A 748 -20.24 -15.68 5.95
CA VAL A 748 -21.48 -15.70 6.75
C VAL A 748 -21.46 -16.84 7.75
N VAL A 749 -22.01 -16.64 8.93
CA VAL A 749 -22.11 -17.69 9.97
C VAL A 749 -23.57 -17.94 10.32
N LYS A 750 -23.97 -19.21 10.41
CA LYS A 750 -25.29 -19.66 10.87
C LYS A 750 -25.16 -20.72 11.95
N THR A 751 -25.95 -20.58 13.02
CA THR A 751 -26.11 -21.62 14.02
C THR A 751 -27.09 -22.69 13.52
N ILE A 752 -26.65 -23.95 13.48
CA ILE A 752 -27.43 -25.12 13.11
C ILE A 752 -27.32 -26.13 14.26
N GLY A 753 -28.43 -26.34 14.98
CA GLY A 753 -28.40 -27.09 16.24
C GLY A 753 -27.49 -26.40 17.25
N ASN A 754 -26.46 -27.11 17.73
CA ASN A 754 -25.44 -26.58 18.63
C ASN A 754 -24.15 -26.12 17.93
N ARG A 755 -24.08 -26.20 16.59
CA ARG A 755 -22.88 -25.87 15.82
C ARG A 755 -23.02 -24.53 15.10
N LYS A 756 -21.94 -23.77 14.96
CA LYS A 756 -21.87 -22.53 14.18
C LYS A 756 -21.09 -22.78 12.91
N ILE A 757 -21.76 -22.70 11.76
CA ILE A 757 -21.16 -23.02 10.46
C ILE A 757 -20.88 -21.72 9.72
N LEU A 758 -19.61 -21.51 9.39
CA LEU A 758 -19.14 -20.43 8.55
C LEU A 758 -19.08 -20.90 7.10
N VAL A 759 -19.55 -20.08 6.18
CA VAL A 759 -19.37 -20.26 4.73
C VAL A 759 -18.72 -19.01 4.16
N GLY A 760 -17.62 -19.18 3.44
CA GLY A 760 -16.86 -18.10 2.80
C GLY A 760 -16.74 -18.27 1.29
N THR A 761 -16.53 -17.14 0.60
CA THR A 761 -16.32 -17.06 -0.84
C THR A 761 -15.02 -16.31 -1.16
N LEU A 762 -14.58 -16.34 -2.42
CA LEU A 762 -13.29 -15.79 -2.83
C LEU A 762 -13.43 -14.54 -3.70
N ARG A 763 -14.65 -14.25 -4.20
CA ARG A 763 -14.89 -13.21 -5.23
C ARG A 763 -13.86 -13.32 -6.35
N GLY A 764 -13.07 -12.27 -6.59
CA GLY A 764 -12.07 -12.23 -7.66
C GLY A 764 -10.88 -13.16 -7.45
N GLY A 765 -10.69 -13.76 -6.27
CA GLY A 765 -9.53 -14.61 -6.02
C GLY A 765 -9.72 -16.09 -6.32
N GLY A 766 -10.93 -16.53 -6.67
CA GLY A 766 -11.13 -17.88 -7.17
C GLY A 766 -12.57 -18.33 -7.36
N GLN A 767 -12.73 -19.44 -8.09
CA GLN A 767 -14.02 -20.06 -8.41
C GLN A 767 -14.35 -21.18 -7.42
N SER A 768 -14.42 -20.83 -6.13
CA SER A 768 -14.68 -21.80 -5.07
C SER A 768 -15.42 -21.18 -3.87
N VAL A 769 -16.07 -22.05 -3.11
CA VAL A 769 -16.75 -21.77 -1.83
C VAL A 769 -16.27 -22.78 -0.80
N PHE A 770 -16.10 -22.35 0.45
CA PHE A 770 -15.63 -23.21 1.53
C PHE A 770 -16.50 -23.05 2.79
N ALA A 771 -16.48 -24.06 3.65
CA ALA A 771 -17.16 -24.03 4.93
C ALA A 771 -16.33 -24.58 6.09
N LEU A 772 -16.50 -23.95 7.26
CA LEU A 772 -15.77 -24.24 8.49
C LEU A 772 -16.75 -24.37 9.66
N ASP A 773 -16.43 -25.21 10.64
CA ASP A 773 -17.10 -25.23 11.94
C ASP A 773 -16.43 -24.24 12.88
N VAL A 774 -17.11 -23.14 13.17
CA VAL A 774 -16.61 -22.07 14.03
C VAL A 774 -17.32 -22.04 15.38
N THR A 775 -17.83 -23.19 15.84
CA THR A 775 -18.49 -23.31 17.14
C THR A 775 -17.59 -22.88 18.28
N ASN A 776 -16.31 -23.27 18.23
CA ASN A 776 -15.30 -22.94 19.24
C ASN A 776 -14.06 -22.31 18.60
N PRO A 777 -14.08 -21.00 18.29
CA PRO A 777 -13.01 -20.37 17.51
C PRO A 777 -11.66 -20.32 18.23
N SER A 778 -11.62 -20.36 19.57
CA SER A 778 -10.35 -20.39 20.32
C SER A 778 -9.63 -21.74 20.24
N ASN A 779 -10.37 -22.82 20.01
CA ASN A 779 -9.88 -24.20 19.88
C ASN A 779 -10.07 -24.77 18.47
N PHE A 780 -10.20 -23.91 17.45
CA PHE A 780 -10.32 -24.34 16.06
C PHE A 780 -9.13 -25.23 15.65
N SER A 781 -9.42 -26.28 14.90
CA SER A 781 -8.49 -27.33 14.51
C SER A 781 -8.69 -27.78 13.06
N ALA A 782 -7.77 -28.62 12.57
CA ALA A 782 -7.86 -29.22 11.24
C ALA A 782 -9.16 -30.03 10.99
N ASN A 783 -9.79 -30.56 12.05
CA ASN A 783 -11.06 -31.31 11.95
C ASN A 783 -12.28 -30.41 11.74
N ASP A 784 -12.13 -29.10 11.98
CA ASP A 784 -13.19 -28.11 11.85
C ASP A 784 -13.27 -27.55 10.41
N VAL A 785 -12.38 -28.00 9.52
CA VAL A 785 -12.46 -27.75 8.07
C VAL A 785 -13.47 -28.73 7.46
N LEU A 786 -14.64 -28.24 7.04
CA LEU A 786 -15.75 -29.10 6.63
C LEU A 786 -15.67 -29.52 5.17
N TRP A 787 -15.64 -28.56 4.25
CA TRP A 787 -15.63 -28.81 2.81
C TRP A 787 -15.24 -27.57 2.02
N GLU A 788 -14.80 -27.81 0.79
CA GLU A 788 -14.65 -26.82 -0.28
C GLU A 788 -15.35 -27.37 -1.53
N TYR A 789 -15.94 -26.49 -2.33
CA TYR A 789 -16.66 -26.85 -3.54
C TYR A 789 -16.26 -25.96 -4.72
N SER A 790 -16.16 -26.59 -5.89
CA SER A 790 -16.01 -25.95 -7.20
C SER A 790 -16.77 -26.79 -8.25
N ASP A 791 -17.16 -26.16 -9.35
CA ASP A 791 -17.84 -26.78 -10.50
C ASP A 791 -17.46 -25.98 -11.75
N ASN A 792 -17.53 -26.58 -12.95
CA ASN A 792 -17.18 -25.85 -14.17
C ASN A 792 -18.11 -24.66 -14.46
N ASP A 793 -19.38 -24.71 -14.04
CA ASP A 793 -20.30 -23.58 -14.22
C ASP A 793 -20.25 -22.58 -13.05
N LEU A 794 -19.43 -22.84 -12.02
CA LEU A 794 -19.18 -21.91 -10.91
C LEU A 794 -18.08 -20.94 -11.32
N GLY A 795 -18.39 -19.65 -11.40
CA GLY A 795 -17.42 -18.61 -11.69
C GLY A 795 -16.83 -18.00 -10.41
N TYR A 796 -16.25 -16.81 -10.55
CA TYR A 796 -15.81 -16.00 -9.42
C TYR A 796 -16.96 -15.75 -8.45
N THR A 797 -16.77 -16.13 -7.19
CA THR A 797 -17.86 -16.25 -6.21
C THR A 797 -18.22 -14.91 -5.56
N PHE A 798 -18.68 -13.96 -6.38
CA PHE A 798 -19.19 -12.64 -5.99
C PHE A 798 -20.46 -12.70 -5.12
N SER A 799 -21.17 -13.84 -5.14
CA SER A 799 -22.37 -14.07 -4.35
C SER A 799 -22.05 -14.11 -2.84
N LYS A 800 -22.79 -13.35 -2.02
CA LYS A 800 -22.79 -13.53 -0.56
C LYS A 800 -23.66 -14.75 -0.21
N PRO A 801 -23.15 -15.77 0.51
CA PRO A 801 -23.94 -16.97 0.78
C PRO A 801 -25.13 -16.71 1.71
N THR A 802 -26.21 -17.49 1.54
CA THR A 802 -27.31 -17.57 2.51
C THR A 802 -27.52 -19.01 2.94
N ILE A 803 -27.84 -19.24 4.23
CA ILE A 803 -28.01 -20.57 4.80
C ILE A 803 -29.45 -20.72 5.32
N GLY A 804 -30.17 -21.74 4.84
CA GLY A 804 -31.58 -22.00 5.16
C GLY A 804 -31.95 -23.47 5.04
N GLN A 805 -33.09 -23.87 5.60
CA GLN A 805 -33.61 -25.23 5.51
C GLN A 805 -34.49 -25.37 4.26
N MET A 806 -34.29 -26.43 3.47
CA MET A 806 -35.20 -26.74 2.37
C MET A 806 -36.51 -27.35 2.91
N ALA A 807 -37.56 -27.38 2.10
CA ALA A 807 -38.86 -27.97 2.49
C ALA A 807 -38.78 -29.44 2.94
N ASN A 808 -37.73 -30.17 2.53
CA ASN A 808 -37.47 -31.54 2.97
C ASN A 808 -36.75 -31.65 4.34
N GLY A 809 -36.53 -30.53 5.04
CA GLY A 809 -35.85 -30.49 6.33
C GLY A 809 -34.32 -30.47 6.27
N THR A 810 -33.71 -30.51 5.09
CA THR A 810 -32.24 -30.48 4.94
C THR A 810 -31.74 -29.03 4.89
N TRP A 811 -30.75 -28.68 5.72
CA TRP A 811 -30.08 -27.38 5.63
C TRP A 811 -29.28 -27.28 4.34
N ALA A 812 -29.22 -26.10 3.71
CA ALA A 812 -28.46 -25.87 2.50
C ALA A 812 -27.88 -24.47 2.46
N VAL A 813 -26.79 -24.32 1.70
CA VAL A 813 -26.22 -23.04 1.31
C VAL A 813 -26.75 -22.67 -0.08
N PHE A 814 -27.17 -21.41 -0.24
CA PHE A 814 -27.67 -20.86 -1.49
C PHE A 814 -26.70 -19.79 -2.01
N ILE A 815 -26.22 -19.97 -3.23
CA ILE A 815 -25.34 -19.01 -3.91
C ILE A 815 -25.70 -18.88 -5.38
N GLY A 816 -25.55 -17.69 -5.94
CA GLY A 816 -25.46 -17.52 -7.38
C GLY A 816 -24.11 -18.04 -7.88
N ASN A 817 -24.07 -18.53 -9.11
CA ASN A 817 -22.84 -19.11 -9.66
C ASN A 817 -21.71 -18.09 -9.88
N GLY A 818 -21.99 -16.80 -9.76
CA GLY A 818 -20.98 -15.77 -9.94
C GLY A 818 -20.60 -15.59 -11.41
N TYR A 819 -19.46 -14.94 -11.66
CA TYR A 819 -19.14 -14.38 -12.98
C TYR A 819 -17.88 -15.01 -13.59
N ASN A 820 -17.73 -14.89 -14.91
CA ASN A 820 -16.57 -15.39 -15.66
C ASN A 820 -16.32 -16.91 -15.49
N ASN A 821 -17.39 -17.71 -15.39
CA ASN A 821 -17.30 -19.17 -15.35
C ASN A 821 -16.74 -19.80 -16.64
N THR A 822 -16.39 -19.01 -17.66
CA THR A 822 -15.75 -19.46 -18.90
C THR A 822 -14.24 -19.19 -18.92
N GLU A 823 -13.66 -18.72 -17.82
CA GLU A 823 -12.23 -18.47 -17.72
C GLU A 823 -11.41 -19.74 -17.90
N ALA A 824 -10.32 -19.65 -18.67
CA ALA A 824 -9.43 -20.77 -18.92
C ALA A 824 -8.52 -21.07 -17.72
N ASP A 825 -9.11 -21.50 -16.60
CA ASP A 825 -8.42 -21.78 -15.33
C ASP A 825 -8.26 -23.28 -15.04
N GLY A 826 -8.59 -24.13 -16.01
CA GLY A 826 -8.62 -25.59 -15.91
C GLY A 826 -10.02 -26.17 -15.65
N SER A 827 -11.01 -25.33 -15.34
CA SER A 827 -12.42 -25.74 -15.08
C SER A 827 -13.44 -24.92 -15.88
N ALA A 828 -13.06 -24.36 -17.03
CA ALA A 828 -13.94 -23.48 -17.81
C ALA A 828 -15.29 -24.13 -18.21
N SER A 829 -16.40 -23.44 -17.95
CA SER A 829 -17.72 -23.73 -18.52
C SER A 829 -17.70 -23.61 -20.03
N THR A 830 -18.32 -24.57 -20.70
CA THR A 830 -18.56 -24.50 -22.16
C THR A 830 -19.85 -23.75 -22.50
N THR A 831 -20.70 -23.45 -21.51
CA THR A 831 -22.01 -22.82 -21.74
C THR A 831 -22.05 -21.36 -21.29
N GLY A 832 -21.27 -21.00 -20.27
CA GLY A 832 -21.29 -19.66 -19.68
C GLY A 832 -22.65 -19.30 -19.07
N ASN A 833 -23.45 -20.30 -18.66
CA ASN A 833 -24.81 -20.06 -18.17
C ASN A 833 -24.83 -19.48 -16.75
N ALA A 834 -25.86 -18.69 -16.45
CA ALA A 834 -26.22 -18.36 -15.07
C ALA A 834 -26.90 -19.56 -14.39
N ALA A 835 -26.62 -19.77 -13.10
CA ALA A 835 -27.22 -20.85 -12.32
C ALA A 835 -27.33 -20.51 -10.83
N LEU A 836 -28.38 -21.01 -10.18
CA LEU A 836 -28.46 -21.07 -8.72
C LEU A 836 -27.84 -22.40 -8.26
N TYR A 837 -26.91 -22.32 -7.32
CA TYR A 837 -26.38 -23.47 -6.62
C TYR A 837 -27.02 -23.58 -5.24
N ILE A 838 -27.51 -24.79 -4.95
CA ILE A 838 -27.99 -25.19 -3.64
C ILE A 838 -27.05 -26.31 -3.18
N LEU A 839 -26.41 -26.11 -2.03
CA LEU A 839 -25.41 -27.01 -1.46
C LEU A 839 -25.98 -27.62 -0.18
N PRO A 840 -26.68 -28.79 -0.24
CA PRO A 840 -27.27 -29.42 0.92
C PRO A 840 -26.21 -29.88 1.92
N LEU A 841 -26.54 -29.80 3.21
CA LEU A 841 -25.71 -30.20 4.33
C LEU A 841 -26.31 -31.46 4.96
N GLY A 842 -25.56 -32.56 4.96
CA GLY A 842 -25.96 -33.80 5.62
C GLY A 842 -26.06 -33.63 7.14
N SER A 843 -26.50 -34.68 7.85
CA SER A 843 -26.64 -34.66 9.32
C SER A 843 -25.33 -34.37 10.07
N ASN A 844 -24.19 -34.71 9.48
CA ASN A 844 -22.85 -34.40 9.97
C ASN A 844 -22.33 -33.02 9.50
N LEU A 845 -23.16 -32.26 8.79
CA LEU A 845 -22.86 -30.96 8.17
C LEU A 845 -21.80 -31.00 7.07
N LYS A 846 -21.48 -32.21 6.55
CA LYS A 846 -20.72 -32.37 5.31
C LYS A 846 -21.61 -32.11 4.10
N LEU A 847 -20.97 -31.75 2.99
CA LEU A 847 -21.65 -31.47 1.73
C LEU A 847 -22.34 -32.73 1.18
N GLY A 848 -23.64 -32.61 0.91
CA GLY A 848 -24.44 -33.60 0.20
C GLY A 848 -24.37 -33.43 -1.32
N ALA A 849 -25.28 -34.07 -2.06
CA ALA A 849 -25.37 -33.89 -3.50
C ALA A 849 -25.82 -32.46 -3.85
N VAL A 850 -24.95 -31.71 -4.54
CA VAL A 850 -25.22 -30.33 -4.95
C VAL A 850 -26.32 -30.29 -6.02
N ILE A 851 -27.25 -29.35 -5.87
CA ILE A 851 -28.33 -29.11 -6.82
C ILE A 851 -28.00 -27.84 -7.59
N LYS A 852 -27.90 -27.96 -8.92
CA LYS A 852 -27.65 -26.85 -9.84
C LYS A 852 -28.92 -26.57 -10.66
N LEU A 853 -29.52 -25.41 -10.45
CA LEU A 853 -30.65 -24.92 -11.25
C LEU A 853 -30.11 -23.99 -12.35
N ASN A 854 -29.78 -24.59 -13.50
CA ASN A 854 -29.23 -23.89 -14.67
C ASN A 854 -30.34 -23.17 -15.45
N THR A 855 -30.13 -21.89 -15.80
CA THR A 855 -31.15 -21.08 -16.49
C THR A 855 -31.19 -21.29 -18.00
N GLY A 856 -30.19 -21.96 -18.57
CA GLY A 856 -30.01 -22.06 -20.03
C GLY A 856 -29.54 -20.76 -20.70
N LYS A 857 -29.33 -19.67 -19.93
CA LYS A 857 -28.93 -18.35 -20.44
C LYS A 857 -27.45 -18.09 -20.17
N GLY A 858 -26.66 -18.10 -21.24
CA GLY A 858 -25.20 -17.91 -21.26
C GLY A 858 -24.73 -17.57 -22.67
N LEU A 859 -23.62 -18.16 -23.12
CA LEU A 859 -23.02 -17.99 -24.45
C LEU A 859 -23.85 -18.61 -25.61
N ALA A 860 -25.06 -19.12 -25.32
CA ALA A 860 -25.77 -20.07 -26.16
C ALA A 860 -26.46 -19.49 -27.42
N THR A 861 -26.19 -18.24 -27.83
CA THR A 861 -26.74 -17.71 -29.10
C THR A 861 -25.70 -16.95 -29.91
N ALA A 862 -25.78 -16.99 -31.24
CA ALA A 862 -24.88 -16.26 -32.15
C ALA A 862 -24.89 -14.73 -31.97
N THR A 863 -25.83 -14.21 -31.17
CA THR A 863 -26.02 -12.78 -30.85
C THR A 863 -25.52 -12.39 -29.46
N ASP A 864 -25.19 -13.35 -28.59
CA ASP A 864 -24.74 -13.09 -27.21
C ASP A 864 -23.32 -13.66 -27.01
N SER A 865 -22.32 -12.79 -27.13
CA SER A 865 -20.90 -13.14 -27.07
C SER A 865 -20.30 -13.08 -25.68
N LYS A 866 -21.10 -12.79 -24.64
CA LYS A 866 -20.61 -12.59 -23.28
C LYS A 866 -21.17 -13.66 -22.32
N PRO A 867 -20.33 -14.26 -21.47
CA PRO A 867 -20.79 -15.21 -20.46
C PRO A 867 -21.72 -14.51 -19.48
N ASN A 868 -22.72 -15.24 -18.99
CA ASN A 868 -23.66 -14.75 -17.98
C ASN A 868 -23.15 -15.13 -16.57
N GLY A 869 -23.94 -14.80 -15.55
CA GLY A 869 -23.64 -15.17 -14.17
C GLY A 869 -24.70 -14.64 -13.23
N LEU A 870 -25.11 -15.47 -12.27
CA LEU A 870 -26.14 -15.14 -11.30
C LEU A 870 -25.52 -14.38 -10.11
N ALA A 871 -26.08 -13.22 -9.78
CA ALA A 871 -25.68 -12.38 -8.65
C ALA A 871 -26.11 -13.00 -7.30
N THR A 872 -25.83 -12.29 -6.20
CA THR A 872 -26.24 -12.71 -4.85
C THR A 872 -27.77 -12.95 -4.78
N PRO A 873 -28.23 -14.15 -4.38
CA PRO A 873 -29.65 -14.45 -4.29
C PRO A 873 -30.30 -13.85 -3.05
N ALA A 874 -31.55 -13.40 -3.19
CA ALA A 874 -32.47 -13.11 -2.10
C ALA A 874 -33.27 -14.38 -1.76
N VAL A 875 -32.96 -14.99 -0.61
CA VAL A 875 -33.65 -16.19 -0.12
C VAL A 875 -34.82 -15.78 0.77
N ILE A 876 -36.02 -16.22 0.41
CA ILE A 876 -37.27 -15.89 1.11
C ILE A 876 -37.69 -17.07 1.97
N PHE A 877 -37.80 -16.82 3.27
CA PHE A 877 -38.21 -17.81 4.25
C PHE A 877 -39.73 -17.88 4.38
N ASN A 878 -40.24 -19.06 4.75
CA ASN A 878 -41.64 -19.29 5.04
C ASN A 878 -42.03 -18.47 6.30
N PRO A 879 -43.09 -17.65 6.27
CA PRO A 879 -43.48 -16.83 7.41
C PRO A 879 -43.97 -17.65 8.61
N ILE A 880 -44.43 -18.88 8.40
CA ILE A 880 -44.89 -19.80 9.44
C ILE A 880 -43.71 -20.60 10.02
N GLU A 881 -42.79 -21.02 9.15
CA GLU A 881 -41.57 -21.75 9.51
C GLU A 881 -40.33 -20.94 9.07
N PRO A 882 -39.86 -19.98 9.87
CA PRO A 882 -38.90 -18.95 9.45
C PRO A 882 -37.48 -19.45 9.12
N GLN A 883 -37.25 -20.75 9.25
CA GLN A 883 -36.02 -21.44 8.85
C GLN A 883 -36.14 -22.13 7.48
N THR A 884 -37.37 -22.42 7.03
CA THR A 884 -37.66 -23.12 5.78
C THR A 884 -37.71 -22.12 4.62
N VAL A 885 -37.00 -22.40 3.53
CA VAL A 885 -36.96 -21.56 2.33
C VAL A 885 -38.18 -21.86 1.46
N ASN A 886 -38.89 -20.81 1.05
CA ASN A 886 -40.02 -20.89 0.12
C ASN A 886 -39.57 -20.61 -1.32
N SER A 887 -38.89 -19.48 -1.52
CA SER A 887 -38.55 -19.00 -2.86
C SER A 887 -37.19 -18.31 -2.83
N VAL A 888 -36.52 -18.26 -3.98
CA VAL A 888 -35.26 -17.54 -4.16
C VAL A 888 -35.38 -16.62 -5.37
N TYR A 889 -34.97 -15.35 -5.23
CA TYR A 889 -34.91 -14.40 -6.34
C TYR A 889 -33.46 -13.99 -6.61
N ALA A 890 -33.06 -13.87 -7.86
CA ALA A 890 -31.70 -13.43 -8.20
C ALA A 890 -31.65 -12.79 -9.59
N GLY A 891 -30.84 -11.74 -9.72
CA GLY A 891 -30.53 -11.10 -11.00
C GLY A 891 -29.33 -11.75 -11.70
N ASP A 892 -29.20 -11.52 -13.01
CA ASP A 892 -28.02 -11.92 -13.79
C ASP A 892 -27.43 -10.78 -14.66
N LEU A 893 -26.25 -11.03 -15.25
CA LEU A 893 -25.54 -10.07 -16.11
C LEU A 893 -26.29 -9.74 -17.41
N GLN A 894 -27.22 -10.60 -17.82
CA GLN A 894 -28.11 -10.39 -18.96
C GLN A 894 -29.44 -9.70 -18.57
N GLY A 895 -29.50 -9.12 -17.37
CA GLY A 895 -30.62 -8.33 -16.89
C GLY A 895 -31.87 -9.12 -16.54
N ASN A 896 -31.77 -10.45 -16.44
CA ASN A 896 -32.90 -11.29 -16.07
C ASN A 896 -33.02 -11.36 -14.54
N LEU A 897 -34.23 -11.12 -14.03
CA LEU A 897 -34.63 -11.42 -12.66
C LEU A 897 -35.29 -12.79 -12.63
N TRP A 898 -34.65 -13.75 -11.98
CA TRP A 898 -35.11 -15.13 -11.85
C TRP A 898 -35.86 -15.34 -10.53
N LYS A 899 -36.82 -16.27 -10.55
CA LYS A 899 -37.43 -16.88 -9.37
C LYS A 899 -37.17 -18.38 -9.40
N PHE A 900 -36.76 -18.93 -8.27
CA PHE A 900 -36.64 -20.36 -8.04
C PHE A 900 -37.64 -20.75 -6.95
N ASP A 901 -38.43 -21.78 -7.22
CA ASP A 901 -39.43 -22.32 -6.30
C ASP A 901 -38.81 -23.45 -5.48
N LEU A 902 -38.85 -23.29 -4.15
CA LEU A 902 -38.35 -24.24 -3.16
C LEU A 902 -39.45 -24.62 -2.15
N SER A 903 -40.70 -24.25 -2.41
CA SER A 903 -41.84 -24.52 -1.54
C SER A 903 -42.19 -26.01 -1.48
N GLY A 904 -41.88 -26.76 -2.54
CA GLY A 904 -42.01 -28.22 -2.62
C GLY A 904 -40.72 -28.98 -2.29
N SER A 905 -40.79 -30.31 -2.28
CA SER A 905 -39.63 -31.18 -1.98
C SER A 905 -38.52 -31.15 -3.03
N THR A 906 -38.82 -30.65 -4.23
CA THR A 906 -37.89 -30.60 -5.37
C THR A 906 -37.74 -29.16 -5.84
N PRO A 907 -36.56 -28.54 -5.70
CA PRO A 907 -36.30 -27.21 -6.21
C PRO A 907 -36.47 -27.11 -7.73
N ALA A 908 -37.06 -26.02 -8.22
CA ALA A 908 -37.27 -25.79 -9.65
C ALA A 908 -37.10 -24.31 -10.02
N ILE A 909 -36.86 -24.03 -11.30
CA ILE A 909 -36.98 -22.66 -11.83
C ILE A 909 -38.46 -22.38 -12.01
N ALA A 910 -38.96 -21.30 -11.39
CA ALA A 910 -40.37 -20.94 -11.48
C ALA A 910 -40.76 -20.62 -12.94
N TYR A 911 -42.05 -20.74 -13.25
CA TYR A 911 -42.62 -20.39 -14.55
C TYR A 911 -42.08 -21.17 -15.75
N SER A 912 -41.38 -22.27 -15.50
CA SER A 912 -40.67 -23.05 -16.50
C SER A 912 -41.07 -24.52 -16.42
N GLY A 913 -41.10 -25.19 -17.57
CA GLY A 913 -41.28 -26.65 -17.62
C GLY A 913 -40.02 -27.39 -17.15
N SER A 914 -40.17 -28.68 -16.87
CA SER A 914 -39.03 -29.58 -16.61
C SER A 914 -38.00 -29.49 -17.75
N ASN A 915 -36.71 -29.44 -17.42
CA ASN A 915 -35.59 -29.36 -18.37
C ASN A 915 -35.54 -28.10 -19.26
N CYS A 916 -36.15 -26.99 -18.84
CA CYS A 916 -36.17 -25.74 -19.62
C CYS A 916 -34.77 -25.23 -20.05
N ALA A 917 -33.72 -25.58 -19.31
CA ALA A 917 -32.34 -25.17 -19.60
C ALA A 917 -31.81 -25.80 -20.89
N ALA A 918 -32.05 -27.11 -21.06
CA ALA A 918 -31.60 -27.86 -22.23
C ALA A 918 -32.28 -27.38 -23.52
N SER A 919 -33.52 -26.90 -23.42
CA SER A 919 -34.27 -26.29 -24.52
C SER A 919 -34.10 -24.76 -24.63
N ASN A 920 -33.25 -24.14 -23.81
CA ASN A 920 -33.05 -22.68 -23.71
C ASN A 920 -34.38 -21.89 -23.58
N SER A 921 -35.35 -22.48 -22.88
CA SER A 921 -36.73 -22.01 -22.78
C SER A 921 -37.15 -21.63 -21.34
N CYS A 922 -36.20 -21.54 -20.40
CA CYS A 922 -36.50 -21.03 -19.06
C CYS A 922 -36.93 -19.56 -19.13
N LYS A 923 -37.91 -19.20 -18.30
CA LYS A 923 -38.49 -17.85 -18.29
C LYS A 923 -38.12 -17.10 -17.00
N PRO A 924 -37.45 -15.95 -17.09
CA PRO A 924 -37.26 -15.09 -15.93
C PRO A 924 -38.59 -14.41 -15.56
N LEU A 925 -38.72 -13.96 -14.31
CA LEU A 925 -39.84 -13.13 -13.84
C LEU A 925 -39.91 -11.81 -14.62
N PHE A 926 -38.74 -11.22 -14.88
CA PHE A 926 -38.59 -9.95 -15.60
C PHE A 926 -37.24 -9.88 -16.30
N THR A 927 -37.15 -9.15 -17.42
CA THR A 927 -35.87 -8.82 -18.07
C THR A 927 -35.73 -7.30 -18.14
N ALA A 928 -34.76 -6.75 -17.40
CA ALA A 928 -34.48 -5.34 -17.29
C ALA A 928 -33.86 -4.78 -18.58
N LYS A 929 -34.55 -3.77 -19.12
CA LYS A 929 -34.13 -3.06 -20.32
C LYS A 929 -34.47 -1.58 -20.20
N ASN A 930 -33.58 -0.74 -20.70
CA ASN A 930 -33.83 0.70 -20.79
C ASN A 930 -34.83 1.04 -21.90
N ALA A 931 -35.20 2.32 -22.02
CA ALA A 931 -36.13 2.79 -23.07
C ALA A 931 -35.64 2.51 -24.50
N ALA A 932 -34.32 2.38 -24.71
CA ALA A 932 -33.71 1.99 -25.99
C ALA A 932 -33.64 0.47 -26.20
N ASN A 933 -34.32 -0.32 -25.35
CA ASN A 933 -34.35 -1.78 -25.38
C ASN A 933 -32.97 -2.45 -25.16
N GLN A 934 -32.01 -1.72 -24.58
CA GLN A 934 -30.70 -2.25 -24.20
C GLN A 934 -30.83 -2.97 -22.85
N VAL A 935 -30.23 -4.15 -22.76
CA VAL A 935 -30.18 -4.96 -21.53
C VAL A 935 -29.40 -4.23 -20.45
N GLN A 936 -29.90 -4.32 -19.21
CA GLN A 936 -29.29 -3.71 -18.04
C GLN A 936 -28.89 -4.81 -17.03
N PRO A 937 -27.58 -5.04 -16.78
CA PRO A 937 -27.11 -6.06 -15.85
C PRO A 937 -27.66 -5.87 -14.43
N ILE A 938 -27.92 -6.95 -13.71
CA ILE A 938 -28.31 -6.92 -12.30
C ILE A 938 -27.21 -7.61 -11.48
N THR A 939 -26.42 -6.83 -10.75
CA THR A 939 -25.28 -7.33 -9.94
C THR A 939 -25.53 -7.30 -8.44
N VAL A 940 -26.65 -6.73 -8.00
CA VAL A 940 -27.02 -6.58 -6.59
C VAL A 940 -27.95 -7.70 -6.12
N ARG A 941 -27.97 -7.95 -4.82
CA ARG A 941 -29.02 -8.79 -4.21
C ARG A 941 -30.35 -8.04 -4.25
N PRO A 942 -31.44 -8.63 -4.78
CA PRO A 942 -32.77 -8.03 -4.67
C PRO A 942 -33.22 -7.87 -3.21
N GLU A 943 -34.04 -6.87 -2.94
CA GLU A 943 -34.85 -6.80 -1.71
C GLU A 943 -36.27 -7.26 -2.03
N VAL A 944 -36.94 -7.88 -1.06
CA VAL A 944 -38.27 -8.46 -1.28
C VAL A 944 -39.17 -8.14 -0.09
N ASP A 945 -40.37 -7.64 -0.37
CA ASP A 945 -41.43 -7.45 0.63
C ASP A 945 -42.73 -8.08 0.14
N THR A 946 -43.65 -8.30 1.07
CA THR A 946 -45.03 -8.66 0.76
C THR A 946 -45.70 -7.54 -0.03
N HIS A 947 -46.35 -7.90 -1.13
CA HIS A 947 -47.15 -6.96 -1.90
C HIS A 947 -48.40 -6.55 -1.08
N PRO A 948 -48.89 -5.29 -1.13
CA PRO A 948 -50.08 -4.84 -0.38
C PRO A 948 -51.37 -5.67 -0.58
N TYR A 949 -51.48 -6.37 -1.71
CA TYR A 949 -52.54 -7.34 -2.01
C TYR A 949 -52.13 -8.79 -1.79
N ARG A 950 -51.28 -9.36 -2.67
CA ARG A 950 -50.84 -10.76 -2.61
C ARG A 950 -49.53 -10.98 -3.36
N GLY A 951 -48.78 -12.01 -3.00
CA GLY A 951 -47.44 -12.26 -3.53
C GLY A 951 -46.42 -11.27 -3.02
N TYR A 952 -45.39 -11.00 -3.82
CA TYR A 952 -44.23 -10.22 -3.40
C TYR A 952 -43.91 -9.07 -4.35
N LEU A 953 -43.38 -7.99 -3.81
CA LEU A 953 -42.67 -6.95 -4.57
C LEU A 953 -41.17 -7.22 -4.47
N VAL A 954 -40.52 -7.30 -5.64
CA VAL A 954 -39.09 -7.57 -5.76
C VAL A 954 -38.40 -6.30 -6.25
N TYR A 955 -37.58 -5.72 -5.38
CA TYR A 955 -36.86 -4.47 -5.56
C TYR A 955 -35.41 -4.72 -5.97
N PHE A 956 -34.95 -4.06 -7.02
CA PHE A 956 -33.55 -4.15 -7.46
C PHE A 956 -33.22 -2.96 -8.36
N GLY A 957 -31.95 -2.61 -8.42
CA GLY A 957 -31.44 -1.68 -9.42
C GLY A 957 -30.47 -2.36 -10.36
N THR A 958 -30.27 -1.73 -11.50
CA THR A 958 -29.39 -2.24 -12.54
C THR A 958 -28.05 -1.51 -12.52
N GLY A 959 -27.03 -2.19 -13.01
CA GLY A 959 -25.67 -1.72 -13.02
C GLY A 959 -24.67 -2.85 -12.84
N LYS A 960 -23.45 -2.62 -13.32
CA LYS A 960 -22.28 -3.41 -12.97
C LYS A 960 -21.07 -2.49 -12.78
N TYR A 961 -20.18 -2.90 -11.90
CA TYR A 961 -18.90 -2.24 -11.59
C TYR A 961 -17.84 -3.30 -11.32
N ILE A 962 -17.59 -4.10 -12.36
CA ILE A 962 -16.76 -5.31 -12.29
C ILE A 962 -15.73 -5.37 -13.43
N GLU A 963 -15.98 -4.68 -14.54
CA GLU A 963 -15.05 -4.55 -15.68
C GLU A 963 -14.35 -3.18 -15.63
N SER A 964 -13.17 -3.09 -16.24
CA SER A 964 -12.39 -1.85 -16.28
C SER A 964 -13.12 -0.67 -16.91
N THR A 965 -14.03 -0.90 -17.86
CA THR A 965 -14.84 0.16 -18.50
C THR A 965 -16.02 0.64 -17.65
N ASP A 966 -16.35 -0.05 -16.57
CA ASP A 966 -17.48 0.31 -15.71
C ASP A 966 -17.21 1.56 -14.86
N ASN A 967 -15.93 1.94 -14.75
CA ASN A 967 -15.48 3.14 -14.05
C ASN A 967 -15.69 4.43 -14.87
N SER A 968 -16.19 4.38 -16.11
CA SER A 968 -16.43 5.57 -16.92
C SER A 968 -17.86 6.10 -16.76
N ASN A 969 -18.02 7.42 -16.80
CA ASN A 969 -19.32 8.11 -16.92
C ASN A 969 -19.66 8.49 -18.37
N ILE A 970 -18.81 8.17 -19.34
CA ILE A 970 -18.97 8.54 -20.75
C ILE A 970 -19.71 7.42 -21.49
N ASN A 971 -20.68 7.80 -22.34
CA ASN A 971 -21.44 6.90 -23.22
C ASN A 971 -22.07 5.70 -22.49
N GLN A 972 -22.46 5.90 -21.23
CA GLN A 972 -23.05 4.84 -20.43
C GLN A 972 -24.53 4.63 -20.80
N PRO A 973 -25.03 3.39 -20.79
CA PRO A 973 -26.46 3.13 -20.91
C PRO A 973 -27.19 3.55 -19.63
N THR A 974 -28.39 4.13 -19.76
CA THR A 974 -29.24 4.49 -18.60
C THR A 974 -29.49 3.24 -17.77
N GLN A 975 -29.26 3.33 -16.46
CA GLN A 975 -29.64 2.30 -15.49
C GLN A 975 -30.91 2.70 -14.77
N THR A 976 -31.53 1.73 -14.09
CA THR A 976 -32.88 1.90 -13.57
C THR A 976 -33.04 1.17 -12.25
N LEU A 977 -33.77 1.78 -11.32
CA LEU A 977 -34.28 1.13 -10.11
C LEU A 977 -35.68 0.57 -10.41
N TYR A 978 -35.97 -0.64 -9.97
CA TYR A 978 -37.22 -1.35 -10.24
C TYR A 978 -37.86 -1.89 -8.96
N ALA A 979 -39.19 -2.00 -8.99
CA ALA A 979 -39.94 -2.94 -8.18
C ALA A 979 -40.90 -3.72 -9.08
N ILE A 980 -40.84 -5.05 -9.02
CA ILE A 980 -41.62 -5.94 -9.87
C ILE A 980 -42.56 -6.77 -9.01
N TRP A 981 -43.84 -6.82 -9.40
CA TRP A 981 -44.81 -7.65 -8.72
C TRP A 981 -44.75 -9.10 -9.18
N ASP A 982 -44.23 -9.95 -8.28
CA ASP A 982 -44.40 -11.38 -8.38
C ASP A 982 -45.76 -11.79 -7.80
N ARG A 983 -46.75 -11.86 -8.69
CA ARG A 983 -48.10 -12.32 -8.39
C ARG A 983 -48.03 -13.77 -7.91
N SER A 984 -48.54 -14.10 -6.72
CA SER A 984 -48.65 -15.50 -6.26
C SER A 984 -49.60 -16.28 -7.17
N TRP A 985 -49.05 -16.99 -8.17
CA TRP A 985 -49.81 -17.77 -9.15
C TRP A 985 -50.17 -19.15 -8.60
N GLY A 986 -51.43 -19.56 -8.72
CA GLY A 986 -51.87 -20.92 -8.38
C GLY A 986 -52.02 -21.20 -6.89
N GLU A 987 -51.96 -20.19 -6.01
CA GLU A 987 -52.16 -20.35 -4.57
C GLU A 987 -53.65 -20.46 -4.18
N ILE A 988 -54.58 -19.95 -5.02
CA ILE A 988 -56.03 -19.99 -4.79
C ILE A 988 -56.73 -20.67 -5.97
N THR A 989 -57.77 -21.46 -5.68
CA THR A 989 -58.66 -22.07 -6.68
C THR A 989 -59.20 -21.01 -7.66
N GLY A 990 -58.81 -21.10 -8.93
CA GLY A 990 -59.19 -20.15 -10.00
C GLY A 990 -58.04 -19.27 -10.50
N ASP A 991 -56.89 -19.24 -9.82
CA ASP A 991 -55.68 -18.62 -10.36
C ASP A 991 -55.17 -19.41 -11.59
N PRO A 992 -54.58 -18.73 -12.59
CA PRO A 992 -54.05 -19.42 -13.77
C PRO A 992 -52.86 -20.32 -13.41
N SER A 993 -52.67 -21.38 -14.21
CA SER A 993 -51.62 -22.39 -14.01
C SER A 993 -50.22 -21.76 -13.91
N PRO A 994 -49.34 -22.25 -13.00
CA PRO A 994 -47.94 -21.81 -12.86
C PRO A 994 -47.10 -21.85 -14.15
N SER A 995 -47.54 -22.59 -15.18
CA SER A 995 -46.83 -22.78 -16.45
C SER A 995 -46.87 -21.58 -17.42
N GLY A 996 -47.61 -20.51 -17.11
CA GLY A 996 -47.84 -19.39 -18.01
C GLY A 996 -47.57 -18.01 -17.40
N LEU A 997 -46.31 -17.69 -17.07
CA LEU A 997 -45.96 -16.31 -16.73
C LEU A 997 -46.35 -15.36 -17.87
N LEU A 998 -47.18 -14.36 -17.56
CA LEU A 998 -47.49 -13.28 -18.48
C LEU A 998 -46.27 -12.38 -18.65
N PRO A 999 -45.96 -11.91 -19.88
CA PRO A 999 -44.75 -11.13 -20.13
C PRO A 999 -44.79 -9.80 -19.36
N GLN A 1000 -44.04 -9.68 -18.27
CA GLN A 1000 -43.88 -8.41 -17.56
C GLN A 1000 -42.77 -7.60 -18.26
N THR A 1001 -43.11 -6.41 -18.76
CA THR A 1001 -42.16 -5.52 -19.44
C THR A 1001 -42.24 -4.14 -18.83
N ARG A 1002 -41.25 -3.29 -19.12
CA ARG A 1002 -41.21 -1.89 -18.68
C ARG A 1002 -42.51 -1.11 -19.00
N GLY A 1003 -43.21 -1.46 -20.08
CA GLY A 1003 -44.48 -0.84 -20.46
C GLY A 1003 -45.66 -1.12 -19.52
N HIS A 1004 -45.54 -2.11 -18.62
CA HIS A 1004 -46.58 -2.44 -17.62
C HIS A 1004 -46.31 -1.83 -16.23
N LEU A 1005 -45.24 -1.04 -16.08
CA LEU A 1005 -44.78 -0.49 -14.81
C LEU A 1005 -45.06 1.02 -14.75
N LEU A 1006 -45.29 1.54 -13.54
CA LEU A 1006 -45.39 2.98 -13.30
C LEU A 1006 -44.01 3.62 -13.46
N GLU A 1007 -43.91 4.68 -14.25
CA GLU A 1007 -42.68 5.47 -14.39
C GLU A 1007 -42.59 6.53 -13.28
N GLN A 1008 -41.50 6.49 -12.52
CA GLN A 1008 -41.04 7.59 -11.68
C GLN A 1008 -39.88 8.32 -12.38
N LYS A 1009 -39.72 9.63 -12.11
CA LYS A 1009 -38.71 10.49 -12.74
C LYS A 1009 -37.92 11.28 -11.70
N ILE A 1010 -36.63 11.50 -11.96
CA ILE A 1010 -35.87 12.57 -11.32
C ILE A 1010 -36.27 13.88 -11.99
N LEU A 1011 -36.97 14.76 -11.26
CA LEU A 1011 -37.51 16.01 -11.79
C LEU A 1011 -36.47 17.13 -11.82
N GLY A 1012 -35.49 17.09 -10.92
CA GLY A 1012 -34.44 18.09 -10.81
C GLY A 1012 -33.47 17.79 -9.68
N SER A 1013 -32.46 18.65 -9.54
CA SER A 1013 -31.47 18.59 -8.46
C SER A 1013 -31.18 19.97 -7.90
N VAL A 1014 -30.98 20.06 -6.59
CA VAL A 1014 -30.53 21.27 -5.88
C VAL A 1014 -29.37 20.87 -4.97
N ASP A 1015 -28.20 21.47 -5.15
CA ASP A 1015 -26.97 21.11 -4.41
C ASP A 1015 -26.63 19.60 -4.46
N GLY A 1016 -26.99 18.91 -5.55
CA GLY A 1016 -26.81 17.47 -5.71
C GLY A 1016 -27.91 16.60 -5.09
N PHE A 1017 -28.86 17.18 -4.35
CA PHE A 1017 -30.03 16.45 -3.84
C PHE A 1017 -31.05 16.26 -4.96
N TYR A 1018 -31.40 15.01 -5.29
CA TYR A 1018 -32.47 14.75 -6.26
C TYR A 1018 -33.86 14.89 -5.67
N VAL A 1019 -34.76 15.44 -6.48
CA VAL A 1019 -36.21 15.46 -6.25
C VAL A 1019 -36.86 14.52 -7.26
N THR A 1020 -37.53 13.46 -6.79
CA THR A 1020 -38.27 12.54 -7.67
C THR A 1020 -39.75 12.88 -7.77
N SER A 1021 -40.45 12.27 -8.73
CA SER A 1021 -41.90 12.38 -8.88
C SER A 1021 -42.68 11.78 -7.70
N ASN A 1022 -43.88 12.28 -7.48
CA ASN A 1022 -44.79 11.84 -6.40
C ASN A 1022 -45.96 10.99 -6.93
N GLN A 1023 -45.82 10.38 -8.12
CA GLN A 1023 -46.90 9.62 -8.74
C GLN A 1023 -47.27 8.41 -7.88
N GLN A 1024 -48.56 8.26 -7.59
CA GLN A 1024 -49.07 7.14 -6.83
C GLN A 1024 -49.37 5.96 -7.75
N ILE A 1025 -49.11 4.75 -7.28
CA ILE A 1025 -49.34 3.54 -8.05
C ILE A 1025 -50.79 3.08 -7.95
N VAL A 1026 -51.38 2.83 -9.12
CA VAL A 1026 -52.65 2.11 -9.26
C VAL A 1026 -52.31 0.71 -9.71
N TRP A 1027 -52.54 -0.28 -8.86
CA TRP A 1027 -52.22 -1.67 -9.14
C TRP A 1027 -53.23 -2.33 -10.07
N HIS A 1028 -52.75 -3.23 -10.91
CA HIS A 1028 -53.60 -4.04 -11.77
C HIS A 1028 -54.38 -5.08 -10.95
N SER A 1029 -55.71 -5.10 -11.10
CA SER A 1029 -56.59 -5.98 -10.32
C SER A 1029 -56.66 -7.42 -10.87
N GLU A 1030 -56.46 -7.60 -12.19
CA GLU A 1030 -56.53 -8.91 -12.83
C GLU A 1030 -55.19 -9.66 -12.71
N LEU A 1031 -55.25 -10.94 -12.32
CA LEU A 1031 -54.06 -11.79 -12.45
C LEU A 1031 -53.91 -12.38 -13.83
N SER A 1032 -55.00 -12.73 -14.51
CA SER A 1032 -54.94 -13.47 -15.77
C SER A 1032 -54.50 -12.65 -16.98
N SER A 1033 -54.29 -11.34 -16.83
CA SER A 1033 -53.90 -10.43 -17.90
C SER A 1033 -52.81 -9.44 -17.44
N ASN A 1034 -52.19 -8.75 -18.41
CA ASN A 1034 -51.31 -7.62 -18.15
C ASN A 1034 -52.06 -6.31 -18.41
N PRO A 1035 -51.66 -5.20 -17.77
CA PRO A 1035 -52.20 -3.89 -18.09
C PRO A 1035 -52.08 -3.56 -19.58
N THR A 1036 -53.11 -2.94 -20.13
CA THR A 1036 -53.16 -2.48 -21.52
C THR A 1036 -53.14 -0.94 -21.59
N GLY A 1037 -52.70 -0.38 -22.72
CA GLY A 1037 -52.57 1.06 -22.95
C GLY A 1037 -51.12 1.56 -22.91
N THR A 1038 -50.90 2.78 -23.43
CA THR A 1038 -49.57 3.42 -23.50
C THR A 1038 -49.68 4.90 -23.14
N PRO A 1039 -49.35 5.32 -21.90
CA PRO A 1039 -49.04 4.48 -20.74
C PRO A 1039 -50.30 3.77 -20.18
N PRO A 1040 -50.14 2.64 -19.47
CA PRO A 1040 -51.28 1.95 -18.88
C PRO A 1040 -51.86 2.75 -17.70
N THR A 1041 -53.14 2.55 -17.39
CA THR A 1041 -53.82 3.18 -16.23
C THR A 1041 -53.66 2.40 -14.92
N THR A 1042 -53.23 1.14 -15.01
CA THR A 1042 -52.92 0.25 -13.88
C THR A 1042 -51.56 -0.41 -14.11
N HIS A 1043 -50.90 -0.88 -13.05
CA HIS A 1043 -49.49 -1.24 -13.10
C HIS A 1043 -49.21 -2.55 -12.35
N VAL A 1044 -48.12 -3.22 -12.72
CA VAL A 1044 -47.62 -4.43 -12.05
C VAL A 1044 -46.24 -4.21 -11.41
N GLY A 1045 -45.96 -2.96 -11.05
CA GLY A 1045 -44.72 -2.52 -10.43
C GLY A 1045 -44.39 -1.09 -10.82
N TRP A 1046 -43.18 -0.65 -10.50
CA TRP A 1046 -42.69 0.69 -10.81
C TRP A 1046 -41.22 0.67 -11.19
N TYR A 1047 -40.75 1.74 -11.83
CA TYR A 1047 -39.34 1.96 -12.11
C TYR A 1047 -38.95 3.43 -12.02
N LEU A 1048 -37.67 3.70 -11.74
CA LEU A 1048 -37.04 5.03 -11.75
C LEU A 1048 -35.74 4.95 -12.55
N ASP A 1049 -35.69 5.58 -13.71
CA ASP A 1049 -34.44 5.72 -14.46
C ASP A 1049 -33.47 6.66 -13.72
N LEU A 1050 -32.22 6.23 -13.55
CA LEU A 1050 -31.15 6.97 -12.91
C LEU A 1050 -30.51 7.95 -13.91
N ILE A 1051 -31.30 8.94 -14.31
CA ILE A 1051 -30.88 10.01 -15.21
C ILE A 1051 -31.50 11.33 -14.74
N SER A 1052 -30.68 12.38 -14.64
CA SER A 1052 -31.10 13.72 -14.27
C SER A 1052 -30.72 14.69 -15.39
N GLY A 1053 -31.70 15.37 -15.98
CA GLY A 1053 -31.47 16.26 -17.12
C GLY A 1053 -31.17 15.51 -18.43
N ALA A 1054 -30.45 16.17 -19.34
CA ALA A 1054 -30.14 15.62 -20.67
C ALA A 1054 -28.91 14.69 -20.69
N ASP A 1055 -28.03 14.79 -19.69
CA ASP A 1055 -26.74 14.10 -19.67
C ASP A 1055 -26.80 12.82 -18.83
N ASN A 1056 -26.68 11.67 -19.48
CA ASN A 1056 -26.56 10.41 -18.80
C ASN A 1056 -25.13 10.18 -18.29
N ARG A 1057 -24.93 10.34 -16.98
CA ARG A 1057 -23.64 10.14 -16.30
C ARG A 1057 -23.35 8.67 -15.93
N GLY A 1058 -24.21 7.74 -16.38
CA GLY A 1058 -24.07 6.32 -16.06
C GLY A 1058 -24.30 6.00 -14.58
N GLU A 1059 -25.15 6.77 -13.90
CA GLU A 1059 -25.54 6.47 -12.53
C GLU A 1059 -26.18 5.08 -12.46
N LYS A 1060 -25.78 4.25 -11.49
CA LYS A 1060 -26.11 2.83 -11.43
C LYS A 1060 -26.17 2.29 -10.01
N GLN A 1061 -26.82 1.16 -9.76
CA GLN A 1061 -26.80 0.51 -8.45
C GLN A 1061 -25.84 -0.67 -8.43
N ILE A 1062 -24.89 -0.68 -7.49
CA ILE A 1062 -23.85 -1.72 -7.37
C ILE A 1062 -23.75 -2.33 -5.96
N THR A 1063 -24.48 -1.77 -5.00
CA THR A 1063 -24.64 -2.29 -3.64
C THR A 1063 -26.10 -2.60 -3.37
N SER A 1064 -26.40 -3.67 -2.63
CA SER A 1064 -27.79 -4.06 -2.32
C SER A 1064 -28.55 -2.94 -1.60
N GLY A 1065 -29.85 -2.82 -1.87
CA GLY A 1065 -30.73 -1.87 -1.18
C GLY A 1065 -31.15 -2.38 0.20
N ARG A 1066 -31.98 -1.62 0.92
CA ARG A 1066 -32.63 -2.06 2.17
C ARG A 1066 -34.06 -1.56 2.29
N LEU A 1067 -34.95 -2.42 2.77
CA LEU A 1067 -36.31 -2.08 3.16
C LEU A 1067 -36.37 -1.70 4.63
N ARG A 1068 -37.07 -0.61 4.95
CA ARG A 1068 -37.31 -0.18 6.34
C ARG A 1068 -38.58 0.67 6.43
N ASP A 1069 -39.54 0.23 7.25
CA ASP A 1069 -40.81 0.93 7.51
C ASP A 1069 -41.54 1.38 6.24
N LYS A 1070 -41.74 0.46 5.29
CA LYS A 1070 -42.36 0.71 3.96
C LYS A 1070 -41.60 1.69 3.07
N ARG A 1071 -40.31 1.91 3.35
CA ARG A 1071 -39.41 2.70 2.50
C ARG A 1071 -38.36 1.78 1.92
N ILE A 1072 -37.96 2.06 0.69
CA ILE A 1072 -36.83 1.40 0.04
C ILE A 1072 -35.67 2.37 -0.04
N ILE A 1073 -34.50 1.91 0.41
CA ILE A 1073 -33.25 2.67 0.44
C ILE A 1073 -32.32 2.09 -0.60
N PHE A 1074 -31.87 2.92 -1.54
CA PHE A 1074 -30.89 2.56 -2.55
C PHE A 1074 -29.69 3.49 -2.46
N ASN A 1075 -28.48 2.93 -2.45
CA ASN A 1075 -27.28 3.70 -2.75
C ASN A 1075 -26.98 3.51 -4.24
N SER A 1076 -27.09 4.58 -5.03
CA SER A 1076 -26.62 4.63 -6.41
C SER A 1076 -25.18 5.14 -6.45
N THR A 1077 -24.48 4.84 -7.53
CA THR A 1077 -23.11 5.25 -7.80
C THR A 1077 -23.02 5.91 -9.17
N ILE A 1078 -22.43 7.10 -9.21
CA ILE A 1078 -22.01 7.76 -10.43
C ILE A 1078 -20.53 7.44 -10.62
N PRO A 1079 -20.16 6.58 -11.57
CA PRO A 1079 -18.78 6.18 -11.76
C PRO A 1079 -17.93 7.38 -12.20
N SER A 1080 -16.64 7.33 -11.89
CA SER A 1080 -15.69 8.31 -12.37
C SER A 1080 -14.38 7.65 -12.75
N SER A 1081 -13.93 7.93 -13.98
CA SER A 1081 -12.60 7.58 -14.42
C SER A 1081 -11.58 8.65 -13.99
N SER A 1082 -12.05 9.69 -13.29
CA SER A 1082 -11.17 10.69 -12.70
C SER A 1082 -10.29 10.02 -11.67
N LEU A 1083 -8.99 10.16 -11.85
CA LEU A 1083 -7.99 9.71 -10.88
C LEU A 1083 -8.09 10.47 -9.54
N CYS A 1084 -8.85 11.56 -9.51
CA CYS A 1084 -9.06 12.41 -8.34
C CYS A 1084 -10.27 12.05 -7.50
N GLU A 1085 -11.09 11.12 -7.97
CA GLU A 1085 -12.29 10.69 -7.29
C GLU A 1085 -12.09 9.24 -6.85
N ALA A 1086 -12.63 8.87 -5.70
CA ALA A 1086 -12.48 7.53 -5.13
C ALA A 1086 -13.36 6.50 -5.87
N GLY A 1087 -13.16 6.37 -7.19
CA GLY A 1087 -13.94 5.55 -8.12
C GLY A 1087 -15.26 6.18 -8.60
N GLY A 1088 -15.73 7.24 -7.93
CA GLY A 1088 -16.98 7.93 -8.23
C GLY A 1088 -17.63 8.56 -7.00
N THR A 1089 -18.85 9.07 -7.19
CA THR A 1089 -19.72 9.62 -6.13
C THR A 1089 -20.97 8.75 -5.97
N SER A 1090 -21.77 8.98 -4.94
CA SER A 1090 -23.04 8.25 -4.73
C SER A 1090 -24.21 9.15 -4.42
N SER A 1091 -25.42 8.63 -4.61
CA SER A 1091 -26.66 9.24 -4.10
C SER A 1091 -27.43 8.19 -3.30
N GLN A 1092 -27.79 8.51 -2.06
CA GLN A 1092 -28.64 7.66 -1.23
C GLN A 1092 -30.10 8.06 -1.45
N PHE A 1093 -30.86 7.26 -2.21
CA PHE A 1093 -32.29 7.41 -2.43
C PHE A 1093 -33.09 6.78 -1.30
N ILE A 1094 -34.15 7.48 -0.87
CA ILE A 1094 -35.18 6.94 0.04
C ILE A 1094 -36.54 7.22 -0.58
N LEU A 1095 -37.22 6.17 -1.01
CA LEU A 1095 -38.49 6.24 -1.74
C LEU A 1095 -39.58 5.44 -1.02
N ASP A 1096 -40.84 5.74 -1.32
CA ASP A 1096 -41.95 4.88 -0.93
C ASP A 1096 -41.81 3.49 -1.57
N ALA A 1097 -41.81 2.43 -0.78
CA ALA A 1097 -41.59 1.08 -1.30
C ALA A 1097 -42.76 0.60 -2.18
N VAL A 1098 -43.98 1.10 -1.96
CA VAL A 1098 -45.15 0.62 -2.70
C VAL A 1098 -45.19 1.20 -4.12
N SER A 1099 -44.98 2.51 -4.25
CA SER A 1099 -45.17 3.25 -5.50
C SER A 1099 -43.87 3.72 -6.16
N GLY A 1100 -42.74 3.70 -5.43
CA GLY A 1100 -41.49 4.32 -5.86
C GLY A 1100 -41.53 5.85 -5.80
N SER A 1101 -42.60 6.44 -5.26
CA SER A 1101 -42.80 7.87 -5.24
C SER A 1101 -41.90 8.55 -4.21
N ARG A 1102 -41.66 9.84 -4.43
CA ARG A 1102 -41.19 10.75 -3.38
C ARG A 1102 -42.11 10.72 -2.16
N LEU A 1103 -41.51 10.83 -0.96
CA LEU A 1103 -42.21 10.94 0.31
C LEU A 1103 -42.75 12.37 0.53
N SER A 1104 -43.89 12.49 1.24
CA SER A 1104 -44.54 13.78 1.52
C SER A 1104 -43.72 14.69 2.46
N VAL A 1105 -42.86 14.10 3.27
CA VAL A 1105 -41.85 14.80 4.09
C VAL A 1105 -40.47 14.32 3.68
N SER A 1106 -39.46 15.20 3.80
CA SER A 1106 -38.09 14.82 3.49
C SER A 1106 -37.63 13.67 4.39
N PRO A 1107 -36.95 12.65 3.84
CA PRO A 1107 -36.47 11.55 4.65
C PRO A 1107 -35.26 11.91 5.51
N PHE A 1108 -34.59 13.03 5.23
CA PHE A 1108 -33.29 13.39 5.83
C PHE A 1108 -33.44 14.50 6.88
N ARG A 1109 -32.97 14.22 8.10
CA ARG A 1109 -33.10 15.15 9.25
C ARG A 1109 -32.46 16.52 9.01
N ASN A 1110 -31.38 16.57 8.24
CA ASN A 1110 -30.62 17.81 7.99
C ASN A 1110 -31.13 18.60 6.75
N LYS A 1111 -32.17 18.11 6.07
CA LYS A 1111 -32.79 18.75 4.90
C LYS A 1111 -34.31 18.60 4.96
N LYS A 1112 -34.93 19.18 6.00
CA LYS A 1112 -36.38 19.08 6.25
C LYS A 1112 -37.21 19.96 5.32
N GLU A 1113 -36.71 21.16 5.02
CA GLU A 1113 -37.43 22.14 4.23
C GLU A 1113 -37.56 21.72 2.76
N PRO A 1114 -38.71 21.98 2.12
CA PRO A 1114 -38.85 21.82 0.68
C PRO A 1114 -37.81 22.65 -0.08
N VAL A 1115 -37.36 22.13 -1.21
CA VAL A 1115 -36.52 22.83 -2.17
C VAL A 1115 -37.34 23.29 -3.36
N THR A 1116 -36.93 24.39 -3.96
CA THR A 1116 -37.55 24.93 -5.17
C THR A 1116 -36.87 24.37 -6.41
N ILE A 1117 -37.64 23.76 -7.31
CA ILE A 1117 -37.16 23.28 -8.61
C ILE A 1117 -38.06 23.79 -9.74
N MET A 1118 -37.53 23.81 -10.97
CA MET A 1118 -38.29 24.12 -12.17
C MET A 1118 -38.71 22.82 -12.87
N VAL A 1119 -40.01 22.60 -13.07
CA VAL A 1119 -40.55 21.43 -13.78
C VAL A 1119 -41.47 21.92 -14.88
N GLY A 1120 -41.14 21.66 -16.14
CA GLY A 1120 -41.99 22.06 -17.27
C GLY A 1120 -42.20 23.57 -17.42
N GLY A 1121 -41.30 24.40 -16.87
CA GLY A 1121 -41.42 25.86 -16.88
C GLY A 1121 -42.18 26.43 -15.67
N GLU A 1122 -42.68 25.58 -14.76
CA GLU A 1122 -43.31 25.99 -13.51
C GLU A 1122 -42.38 25.77 -12.31
N THR A 1123 -42.47 26.67 -11.35
CA THR A 1123 -41.78 26.56 -10.07
C THR A 1123 -42.55 25.62 -9.15
N VAL A 1124 -41.89 24.56 -8.68
CA VAL A 1124 -42.46 23.56 -7.78
C VAL A 1124 -41.64 23.51 -6.49
N GLU A 1125 -42.32 23.63 -5.35
CA GLU A 1125 -41.73 23.30 -4.05
C GLU A 1125 -41.92 21.81 -3.74
N ALA A 1126 -40.82 21.15 -3.40
CA ALA A 1126 -40.79 19.71 -3.24
C ALA A 1126 -39.78 19.28 -2.19
N THR A 1127 -40.08 18.21 -1.48
CA THR A 1127 -39.10 17.54 -0.61
C THR A 1127 -38.01 16.86 -1.44
N VAL A 1128 -36.85 16.64 -0.86
CA VAL A 1128 -35.79 15.86 -1.50
C VAL A 1128 -36.05 14.36 -1.34
N SER A 1129 -35.54 13.56 -2.28
CA SER A 1129 -35.72 12.09 -2.32
C SER A 1129 -34.38 11.35 -2.26
N SER A 1130 -33.26 12.07 -2.38
CA SER A 1130 -31.92 11.52 -2.21
C SER A 1130 -30.98 12.50 -1.52
N MET A 1131 -29.87 11.97 -1.00
CA MET A 1131 -28.77 12.74 -0.43
C MET A 1131 -27.46 12.37 -1.14
N PRO A 1132 -26.68 13.34 -1.63
CA PRO A 1132 -25.42 13.08 -2.32
C PRO A 1132 -24.30 12.70 -1.34
N SER A 1133 -23.34 11.92 -1.83
CA SER A 1133 -22.10 11.53 -1.16
C SER A 1133 -20.91 11.73 -2.10
N VAL A 1134 -19.80 12.21 -1.56
CA VAL A 1134 -18.53 12.39 -2.30
C VAL A 1134 -17.79 11.07 -2.58
N ASP A 1135 -18.22 9.99 -1.94
CA ASP A 1135 -17.65 8.65 -2.07
C ASP A 1135 -18.66 7.65 -2.66
N ILE A 1136 -18.14 6.53 -3.17
CA ILE A 1136 -18.93 5.31 -3.40
C ILE A 1136 -19.34 4.75 -2.03
N LEU A 1137 -20.65 4.63 -1.79
CA LEU A 1137 -21.19 4.11 -0.54
C LEU A 1137 -21.36 2.59 -0.58
N SER A 1138 -21.00 1.91 0.52
CA SER A 1138 -21.31 0.49 0.75
C SER A 1138 -22.81 0.22 0.87
N GLU A 1139 -23.20 -1.05 1.08
CA GLU A 1139 -24.59 -1.38 1.42
C GLU A 1139 -25.08 -0.54 2.62
N PRO A 1140 -26.30 0.04 2.55
CA PRO A 1140 -26.85 0.81 3.66
C PRO A 1140 -27.21 -0.13 4.83
N LEU A 1141 -26.85 0.28 6.04
CA LEU A 1141 -27.16 -0.43 7.28
C LEU A 1141 -28.02 0.46 8.18
N PRO A 1142 -29.32 0.17 8.36
CA PRO A 1142 -30.14 0.92 9.29
C PRO A 1142 -29.76 0.57 10.73
N ILE A 1143 -29.57 1.60 11.56
CA ILE A 1143 -29.44 1.47 13.02
C ILE A 1143 -30.45 2.40 13.68
N GLN A 1144 -30.98 1.99 14.83
CA GLN A 1144 -31.88 2.80 15.63
C GLN A 1144 -31.27 3.11 16.99
N ASN A 1145 -31.40 4.35 17.46
CA ASN A 1145 -31.20 4.69 18.85
C ASN A 1145 -32.44 4.31 19.64
N LEU A 1146 -32.35 3.33 20.55
CA LEU A 1146 -33.51 2.81 21.28
C LEU A 1146 -34.12 3.82 22.27
N GLU A 1147 -33.34 4.80 22.74
CA GLU A 1147 -33.80 5.79 23.72
C GLU A 1147 -34.45 7.00 23.04
N THR A 1148 -33.84 7.51 21.97
CA THR A 1148 -34.38 8.66 21.22
C THR A 1148 -35.31 8.27 20.09
N GLN A 1149 -35.39 6.97 19.77
CA GLN A 1149 -36.07 6.42 18.59
C GLN A 1149 -35.51 6.97 17.27
N GLN A 1150 -34.33 7.61 17.28
CA GLN A 1150 -33.73 8.17 16.08
C GLN A 1150 -33.12 7.07 15.20
N ASP A 1151 -33.50 7.05 13.92
CA ASP A 1151 -32.92 6.13 12.94
C ASP A 1151 -31.76 6.77 12.17
N TYR A 1152 -30.72 5.98 11.88
CA TYR A 1152 -29.57 6.36 11.07
C TYR A 1152 -29.32 5.30 10.00
N ILE A 1153 -28.89 5.74 8.82
CA ILE A 1153 -28.35 4.86 7.79
C ILE A 1153 -26.83 4.99 7.78
N ILE A 1154 -26.17 3.87 8.05
CA ILE A 1154 -24.72 3.77 8.09
C ILE A 1154 -24.19 3.17 6.79
N SER A 1155 -23.06 3.67 6.31
CA SER A 1155 -22.35 3.14 5.13
C SER A 1155 -20.86 3.44 5.23
N MET A 1156 -20.01 2.75 4.45
CA MET A 1156 -18.61 3.12 4.23
C MET A 1156 -18.45 3.83 2.91
N GLY A 1157 -17.67 4.91 2.90
CA GLY A 1157 -17.19 5.55 1.68
C GLY A 1157 -15.92 4.89 1.15
N SER A 1158 -15.73 4.91 -0.18
CA SER A 1158 -14.53 4.42 -0.87
C SER A 1158 -13.22 5.13 -0.47
N ALA A 1159 -13.27 6.31 0.18
CA ALA A 1159 -12.12 6.97 0.80
C ALA A 1159 -11.74 6.40 2.20
N GLY A 1160 -12.46 5.40 2.69
CA GLY A 1160 -12.17 4.67 3.92
C GLY A 1160 -12.87 5.23 5.15
N GLN A 1161 -13.72 6.25 4.98
CA GLN A 1161 -14.42 6.89 6.10
C GLN A 1161 -15.84 6.32 6.25
N PRO A 1162 -16.27 5.98 7.48
CA PRO A 1162 -17.66 5.66 7.73
C PRO A 1162 -18.53 6.92 7.61
N SER A 1163 -19.73 6.74 7.09
CA SER A 1163 -20.75 7.77 6.91
C SER A 1163 -22.01 7.40 7.69
N SER A 1164 -22.71 8.43 8.18
CA SER A 1164 -23.95 8.31 8.94
C SER A 1164 -24.95 9.34 8.45
N THR A 1165 -26.11 8.86 8.00
CA THR A 1165 -27.22 9.70 7.56
C THR A 1165 -28.37 9.59 8.56
N ALA A 1166 -28.65 10.68 9.29
CA ALA A 1166 -29.80 10.72 10.21
C ALA A 1166 -31.12 10.87 9.44
N LEU A 1167 -32.07 9.99 9.72
CA LEU A 1167 -33.42 10.03 9.13
C LEU A 1167 -34.35 10.96 9.91
N ASP A 1168 -35.41 11.48 9.29
CA ASP A 1168 -36.41 12.25 10.05
C ASP A 1168 -37.30 11.32 10.90
N THR A 1169 -37.44 11.61 12.20
CA THR A 1169 -38.31 10.86 13.12
C THR A 1169 -39.79 11.02 12.80
N ALA A 1170 -40.18 12.09 12.10
CA ALA A 1170 -41.55 12.30 11.63
C ALA A 1170 -42.02 11.22 10.64
N LEU A 1171 -41.10 10.43 10.09
CA LEU A 1171 -41.38 9.31 9.19
C LEU A 1171 -41.74 8.01 9.90
N GLN A 1172 -41.67 7.95 11.24
CA GLN A 1172 -42.05 6.76 11.97
C GLN A 1172 -43.56 6.57 11.87
N VAL A 1173 -43.98 5.54 11.14
CA VAL A 1173 -45.39 5.13 11.07
C VAL A 1173 -45.76 4.52 12.41
N VAL A 1174 -46.19 5.36 13.35
CA VAL A 1174 -46.86 4.92 14.57
C VAL A 1174 -48.26 4.47 14.15
N GLY A 1175 -48.42 3.18 13.81
CA GLY A 1175 -49.74 2.61 13.59
C GLY A 1175 -50.64 2.82 14.82
N ARG A 1176 -51.97 2.73 14.66
CA ARG A 1176 -52.90 2.75 15.80
C ARG A 1176 -52.54 1.61 16.76
N GLN A 1177 -51.93 1.94 17.89
CA GLN A 1177 -51.60 0.98 18.91
C GLN A 1177 -52.79 0.80 19.87
N SER A 1178 -53.18 -0.45 20.09
CA SER A 1178 -54.06 -0.83 21.19
C SER A 1178 -53.44 -2.03 21.88
N TRP A 1179 -53.19 -1.89 23.18
CA TRP A 1179 -52.72 -2.97 24.05
C TRP A 1179 -53.67 -3.04 25.25
N ARG A 1180 -53.95 -4.26 25.72
CA ARG A 1180 -54.76 -4.52 26.90
C ARG A 1180 -53.98 -5.47 27.80
N GLN A 1181 -53.61 -5.00 28.99
CA GLN A 1181 -53.02 -5.86 30.01
C GLN A 1181 -54.10 -6.79 30.57
N LEU A 1182 -53.84 -8.10 30.56
CA LEU A 1182 -54.58 -9.08 31.34
C LEU A 1182 -53.65 -9.56 32.46
N PRO A 1183 -53.73 -8.98 33.67
CA PRO A 1183 -53.01 -9.52 34.81
C PRO A 1183 -53.65 -10.83 35.27
N GLN A 1184 -52.80 -11.82 35.59
CA GLN A 1184 -53.20 -13.07 36.23
C GLN A 1184 -53.40 -12.82 37.74
N GLN A 1185 -54.44 -13.40 38.33
CA GLN A 1185 -54.54 -13.54 39.80
C GLN A 1185 -53.60 -14.64 40.28
#